data_AF-A0A957J4B9-F1
#
_entry.id   AF-A0A957J4B9-F1
#
_cell.length_a   1.000
_cell.length_b   1.000
_cell.length_c   1.000
_cell.angle_alpha   90.00
_cell.angle_beta   90.00
_cell.angle_gamma   90.00
#
_symmetry.space_group_name_H-M   'P 1'
#
loop_
_entity.id
_entity.type
_entity.pdbx_description
1 polymer ?
#
loop_
_entity_poly.entity_id
_entity_poly.type
_entity_poly.pdbx_seq_one_letter_code
_entity_poly.pdbx_strand_id
1 'polypeptide(L)'
;MIVHLYRVAYAYAPGEFFIQYKVVSKGTNKLKDATVKTAKPLMTNATVDLKALARSDSMIRDLTTKFLITKWALLSDDYRIKEQPGSRRVREAWQFIDQTVKPGNTETKLADALFPLFNPPFGYDYNTALLLFSAWFGYHRLDLEVYINGSRVQQQSLVNFVDRGSKDFFQNIATNTVVSLSRRAVPDKAQIKARIQIAETHQFLLKDAQSEVVWLKETAEDDRHGPDLCASARQAASNLEQAVDIAIQYDREANQIREQISQANTAKELISLQKKIGKLPTLGNVQAQADTPEILGQQIEQRFTAVVETICQENESPEQITQIGLNRTRLLDEKKAIANAGLPILTQRIDQSLTRLEQREKDLKAALQEEELERNLLNIINGVDPRSRLQQLRNGLTTLNELGNLSRKLATQRDTRLQQVEKAIADILAQISKSHRDLENVNQQAQLQPIRDRLISLQPRCADTEEAKEITALLNQIEEIRGRLIAQEQHHTELKQAILRVKDDAPLLELTEGRTQLQELVDLPVDLAQLRENRGRALEKAVSVIHSQIEQAENTLANAQTTKQLRNVQETLYGLKQRCAETPEAERVEALLERWQIRQEELAQAERHADEIRRILDAADPKATLKRLIEAQQQVNELSNVPDNLIKERDQRLAQLEQAISTIRDQIEGARADLTAASNRNAISETRDALLKLQARCVDTPEEEEITQLISRTDQLRDEFEEQERRKRAWRETINSVRGNSHRLQELYNGQATLHALTDLPDDLKRARDARLQEIEKSINDIQQHVERASHSLDAATDPGQLQKQRDELIKLRHRCEDTPLERVVNQHVERADALKHFMEQIEKERKPEVDTPGASQEQIKRLEQLG
;
A
#
# COMPACT_ATOMS: atom_id res chain seq x y z
N MET A 1 86.34 27.80 27.08
CA MET A 1 85.99 26.36 27.19
C MET A 1 84.48 26.13 27.05
N ILE A 2 83.63 26.58 27.98
CA ILE A 2 82.18 26.29 28.01
C ILE A 2 81.46 26.61 26.68
N VAL A 3 81.69 27.78 26.08
CA VAL A 3 81.08 28.18 24.79
C VAL A 3 81.46 27.23 23.63
N HIS A 4 82.67 26.67 23.64
CA HIS A 4 83.11 25.73 22.62
C HIS A 4 82.43 24.37 22.80
N LEU A 5 82.36 23.86 24.04
CA LEU A 5 81.63 22.64 24.37
C LEU A 5 80.14 22.74 24.00
N TYR A 6 79.50 23.89 24.28
CA TYR A 6 78.12 24.15 23.88
C TYR A 6 77.96 24.18 22.36
N ARG A 7 78.88 24.83 21.62
CA ARG A 7 78.85 24.87 20.14
C ARG A 7 79.08 23.51 19.48
N VAL A 8 79.84 22.61 20.12
CA VAL A 8 80.04 21.23 19.66
C VAL A 8 78.84 20.36 20.00
N ALA A 9 78.31 20.44 21.22
CA ALA A 9 77.13 19.70 21.65
C ALA A 9 75.88 20.06 20.82
N TYR A 10 75.70 21.34 20.50
CA TYR A 10 74.54 21.87 19.77
C TYR A 10 74.91 22.25 18.32
N ALA A 11 75.54 21.31 17.60
CA ALA A 11 76.03 21.51 16.24
C ALA A 11 74.96 21.99 15.24
N TYR A 12 73.69 21.62 15.45
CA TYR A 12 72.55 21.93 14.59
C TYR A 12 71.60 22.99 15.19
N ALA A 13 71.99 23.68 16.26
CA ALA A 13 71.21 24.80 16.78
C ALA A 13 71.11 25.95 15.76
N PRO A 14 69.92 26.45 15.42
CA PRO A 14 69.77 27.58 14.52
C PRO A 14 70.44 28.79 15.17
N GLY A 15 71.45 29.34 14.48
CA GLY A 15 72.26 30.42 15.04
C GLY A 15 71.44 31.68 15.31
N GLU A 16 71.77 32.37 16.41
CA GLU A 16 71.19 33.65 16.84
C GLU A 16 69.72 33.88 16.46
N PHE A 17 68.84 33.03 16.99
CA PHE A 17 67.41 33.29 17.00
C PHE A 17 67.06 34.25 18.15
N PHE A 18 66.57 35.44 17.82
CA PHE A 18 65.91 36.41 18.71
C PHE A 18 66.61 36.87 20.00
N ILE A 19 67.91 36.64 20.19
CA ILE A 19 68.71 37.21 21.30
C ILE A 19 68.63 38.75 21.42
N GLN A 20 68.29 39.42 20.32
CA GLN A 20 68.14 40.88 20.20
C GLN A 20 66.85 41.44 20.84
N TYR A 21 65.85 40.61 21.11
CA TYR A 21 64.59 41.03 21.73
C TYR A 21 64.54 40.54 23.18
N LYS A 22 64.88 41.42 24.13
CA LYS A 22 64.86 41.09 25.57
C LYS A 22 63.48 40.57 25.97
N VAL A 23 63.46 39.45 26.71
CA VAL A 23 62.26 38.97 27.40
C VAL A 23 61.89 39.99 28.48
N VAL A 24 60.98 40.91 28.16
CA VAL A 24 60.53 41.94 29.10
C VAL A 24 59.66 41.26 30.15
N SER A 25 60.20 41.11 31.36
CA SER A 25 59.55 40.41 32.49
C SER A 25 58.26 41.07 33.03
N LYS A 26 57.80 42.15 32.39
CA LYS A 26 56.59 42.93 32.76
C LYS A 26 55.79 43.44 31.54
N GLY A 27 55.83 42.76 30.38
CA GLY A 27 55.07 43.17 29.19
C GLY A 27 54.61 42.01 28.30
N THR A 28 53.61 42.27 27.44
CA THR A 28 53.11 41.29 26.46
C THR A 28 54.23 40.80 25.53
N ASN A 29 54.46 39.49 25.50
CA ASN A 29 55.54 38.88 24.74
C ASN A 29 55.21 38.84 23.24
N LYS A 30 55.43 39.96 22.54
CA LYS A 30 55.16 40.13 21.11
C LYS A 30 55.79 39.04 20.22
N LEU A 31 56.88 38.40 20.65
CA LEU A 31 57.47 37.26 19.94
C LEU A 31 56.62 35.99 20.05
N LYS A 32 56.05 35.68 21.22
CA LYS A 32 55.13 34.54 21.40
C LYS A 32 53.94 34.71 20.44
N ASP A 33 53.34 35.90 20.45
CA ASP A 33 52.14 36.19 19.66
C ASP A 33 52.43 36.19 18.15
N ALA A 34 53.55 36.81 17.72
CA ALA A 34 53.99 36.77 16.33
C ALA A 34 54.30 35.34 15.86
N THR A 35 54.92 34.51 16.73
CA THR A 35 55.19 33.09 16.44
C THR A 35 53.89 32.32 16.21
N VAL A 36 52.90 32.46 17.11
CA VAL A 36 51.59 31.80 16.99
C VAL A 36 50.85 32.22 15.71
N LYS A 37 50.80 33.54 15.44
CA LYS A 37 50.18 34.09 14.22
C LYS A 37 50.89 33.65 12.93
N THR A 38 52.19 33.37 12.99
CA THR A 38 52.99 32.88 11.85
C THR A 38 52.87 31.36 11.67
N ALA A 39 52.79 30.61 12.77
CA ALA A 39 52.69 29.15 12.77
C ALA A 39 51.39 28.64 12.14
N LYS A 40 50.25 29.30 12.41
CA LYS A 40 48.95 28.93 11.80
C LYS A 40 48.95 28.89 10.26
N PRO A 41 49.25 29.98 9.53
CA PRO A 41 49.26 29.96 8.06
C PRO A 41 50.37 29.09 7.48
N LEU A 42 51.46 28.84 8.23
CA LEU A 42 52.43 27.82 7.85
C LEU A 42 51.80 26.42 7.89
N MET A 43 51.17 26.03 9.01
CA MET A 43 50.51 24.71 9.13
C MET A 43 49.39 24.47 8.12
N THR A 44 48.69 25.52 7.68
CA THR A 44 47.66 25.42 6.65
C THR A 44 48.19 25.57 5.23
N ASN A 45 49.47 25.89 5.05
CA ASN A 45 50.10 26.31 3.79
C ASN A 45 49.42 27.54 3.12
N ALA A 46 48.81 28.41 3.92
CA ALA A 46 48.12 29.62 3.48
C ALA A 46 49.13 30.76 3.21
N THR A 47 49.83 30.67 2.08
CA THR A 47 50.89 31.62 1.67
C THR A 47 50.39 33.06 1.52
N VAL A 48 49.14 33.24 1.07
CA VAL A 48 48.47 34.55 0.95
C VAL A 48 48.27 35.20 2.32
N ASP A 49 47.76 34.44 3.29
CA ASP A 49 47.49 34.92 4.65
C ASP A 49 48.79 35.30 5.36
N LEU A 50 49.83 34.46 5.25
CA LEU A 50 51.15 34.77 5.81
C LEU A 50 51.73 36.07 5.22
N LYS A 51 51.58 36.28 3.91
CA LYS A 51 52.02 37.49 3.22
C LYS A 51 51.22 38.73 3.61
N ALA A 52 49.92 38.59 3.91
CA ALA A 52 49.09 39.65 4.46
C ALA A 52 49.51 40.01 5.90
N LEU A 53 49.66 39.01 6.77
CA LEU A 53 50.09 39.19 8.17
C LEU A 53 51.48 39.84 8.27
N ALA A 54 52.41 39.45 7.41
CA ALA A 54 53.74 40.06 7.31
C ALA A 54 53.74 41.49 6.75
N ARG A 55 52.62 41.99 6.20
CA ARG A 55 52.45 43.42 5.85
C ARG A 55 51.90 44.22 7.02
N SER A 56 50.96 43.65 7.79
CA SER A 56 50.28 44.33 8.90
C SER A 56 51.06 44.38 10.21
N ASP A 57 51.90 43.36 10.50
CA ASP A 57 52.62 43.26 11.77
C ASP A 57 54.15 43.27 11.53
N SER A 58 54.84 44.28 12.07
CA SER A 58 56.28 44.46 11.89
C SER A 58 57.11 43.33 12.49
N MET A 59 56.63 42.66 13.55
CA MET A 59 57.31 41.55 14.20
C MET A 59 57.18 40.27 13.37
N ILE A 60 55.99 40.01 12.82
CA ILE A 60 55.76 38.92 11.85
C ILE A 60 56.59 39.16 10.57
N ARG A 61 56.64 40.41 10.09
CA ARG A 61 57.48 40.79 8.95
C ARG A 61 58.95 40.46 9.18
N ASP A 62 59.49 40.86 10.33
CA ASP A 62 60.87 40.58 10.71
C ASP A 62 61.16 39.08 10.85
N LEU A 63 60.25 38.34 11.51
CA LEU A 63 60.34 36.88 11.64
C LEU A 63 60.36 36.19 10.26
N THR A 64 59.43 36.58 9.38
CA THR A 64 59.28 35.93 8.07
C THR A 64 60.43 36.30 7.13
N THR A 65 60.76 37.58 6.98
CA THR A 65 61.79 38.03 6.03
C THR A 65 63.21 37.71 6.50
N LYS A 66 63.58 38.05 7.74
CA LYS A 66 64.95 37.89 8.24
C LYS A 66 65.27 36.44 8.60
N PHE A 67 64.29 35.69 9.12
CA PHE A 67 64.51 34.31 9.56
C PHE A 67 63.98 33.28 8.56
N LEU A 68 62.66 33.19 8.35
CA LEU A 68 62.07 32.12 7.54
C LEU A 68 62.54 32.14 6.07
N ILE A 69 62.64 33.32 5.44
CA ILE A 69 63.15 33.51 4.07
C ILE A 69 64.68 33.57 4.07
N THR A 70 65.30 34.53 4.77
CA THR A 70 66.75 34.80 4.60
C THR A 70 67.67 33.84 5.36
N LYS A 71 67.59 33.76 6.70
CA LYS A 71 68.56 32.97 7.51
C LYS A 71 68.33 31.47 7.48
N TRP A 72 67.08 31.02 7.47
CA TRP A 72 66.70 29.61 7.51
C TRP A 72 66.37 29.07 6.12
N ALA A 73 65.84 29.92 5.24
CA ALA A 73 65.39 29.58 3.90
C ALA A 73 64.43 28.38 3.90
N LEU A 74 63.47 28.41 4.84
CA LEU A 74 62.26 27.57 4.85
C LEU A 74 61.24 28.04 3.81
N LEU A 75 61.24 29.34 3.52
CA LEU A 75 60.33 29.96 2.54
C LEU A 75 61.10 30.47 1.31
N SER A 76 60.43 30.53 0.18
CA SER A 76 60.81 31.34 -0.99
C SER A 76 60.36 32.80 -0.85
N ASP A 77 60.86 33.66 -1.74
CA ASP A 77 60.57 35.09 -1.71
C ASP A 77 59.09 35.41 -2.02
N ASP A 78 58.37 34.46 -2.63
CA ASP A 78 56.92 34.48 -2.83
C ASP A 78 56.11 33.84 -1.69
N TYR A 79 56.77 33.53 -0.56
CA TYR A 79 56.20 32.99 0.68
C TYR A 79 55.74 31.52 0.63
N ARG A 80 56.04 30.77 -0.44
CA ARG A 80 55.81 29.31 -0.48
C ARG A 80 56.79 28.57 0.42
N ILE A 81 56.35 27.45 1.01
CA ILE A 81 57.22 26.56 1.78
C ILE A 81 58.10 25.76 0.83
N LYS A 82 59.41 25.74 1.08
CA LYS A 82 60.40 24.96 0.32
C LYS A 82 60.47 23.54 0.85
N GLU A 83 60.63 22.57 -0.07
CA GLU A 83 60.82 21.15 0.25
C GLU A 83 62.02 20.88 1.18
N GLN A 84 63.10 21.65 1.05
CA GLN A 84 64.27 21.55 1.91
C GLN A 84 64.73 22.94 2.38
N PRO A 85 65.02 23.12 3.68
CA PRO A 85 65.59 24.36 4.19
C PRO A 85 66.96 24.65 3.59
N GLY A 86 67.20 25.90 3.18
CA GLY A 86 68.51 26.32 2.67
C GLY A 86 69.61 26.29 3.73
N SER A 87 69.28 26.60 4.99
CA SER A 87 70.24 26.51 6.11
C SER A 87 70.49 25.06 6.51
N ARG A 88 71.77 24.62 6.46
CA ARG A 88 72.17 23.26 6.86
C ARG A 88 71.60 22.88 8.24
N ARG A 89 71.75 23.73 9.25
CA ARG A 89 71.31 23.42 10.62
C ARG A 89 69.80 23.20 10.75
N VAL A 90 69.01 23.91 9.95
CA VAL A 90 67.56 23.76 9.89
C VAL A 90 67.17 22.53 9.06
N ARG A 91 67.95 22.23 8.01
CA ARG A 91 67.78 21.03 7.17
C ARG A 91 67.97 19.73 7.94
N GLU A 92 68.99 19.62 8.80
CA GLU A 92 69.21 18.41 9.62
C GLU A 92 67.99 18.16 10.54
N ALA A 93 67.40 19.21 11.13
CA ALA A 93 66.21 19.11 11.97
C ALA A 93 64.93 18.79 11.16
N TRP A 94 64.77 19.38 9.97
CA TRP A 94 63.70 19.03 9.03
C TRP A 94 63.77 17.56 8.60
N GLN A 95 64.97 17.09 8.22
CA GLN A 95 65.23 15.70 7.84
C GLN A 95 65.00 14.74 9.02
N PHE A 96 65.28 15.15 10.25
CA PHE A 96 64.94 14.36 11.44
C PHE A 96 63.42 14.16 11.60
N ILE A 97 62.61 15.21 11.44
CA ILE A 97 61.15 15.11 11.49
C ILE A 97 60.65 14.21 10.34
N ASP A 98 61.14 14.43 9.12
CA ASP A 98 60.78 13.68 7.91
C ASP A 98 61.15 12.18 8.00
N GLN A 99 62.31 11.86 8.58
CA GLN A 99 62.74 10.49 8.86
C GLN A 99 62.01 9.84 10.03
N THR A 100 61.41 10.62 10.93
CA THR A 100 60.60 10.09 12.03
C THR A 100 59.18 9.78 11.53
N VAL A 101 58.57 10.73 10.81
CA VAL A 101 57.20 10.61 10.25
C VAL A 101 57.27 10.24 8.76
N LYS A 102 57.78 9.04 8.48
CA LYS A 102 57.98 8.53 7.11
C LYS A 102 56.65 8.25 6.39
N PRO A 103 56.57 8.43 5.06
CA PRO A 103 55.47 7.94 4.25
C PRO A 103 55.27 6.42 4.41
N GLY A 104 54.03 5.97 4.54
CA GLY A 104 53.66 4.56 4.68
C GLY A 104 53.72 4.00 6.10
N ASN A 105 54.22 4.76 7.09
CA ASN A 105 54.10 4.37 8.50
C ASN A 105 52.65 4.53 8.98
N THR A 106 52.14 3.55 9.74
CA THR A 106 50.75 3.54 10.23
C THR A 106 50.44 4.71 11.14
N GLU A 107 51.15 4.86 12.26
CA GLU A 107 51.07 6.02 13.16
C GLU A 107 52.42 6.29 13.84
N THR A 108 52.82 7.56 13.91
CA THR A 108 54.03 8.01 14.63
C THR A 108 53.64 9.05 15.67
N LYS A 109 54.03 8.86 16.94
CA LYS A 109 53.72 9.83 18.00
C LYS A 109 54.47 11.15 17.74
N LEU A 110 53.74 12.25 17.80
CA LEU A 110 54.31 13.57 17.50
C LEU A 110 55.36 14.01 18.53
N ALA A 111 55.25 13.55 19.78
CA ALA A 111 56.28 13.76 20.80
C ALA A 111 57.64 13.19 20.36
N ASP A 112 57.68 12.02 19.74
CA ASP A 112 58.93 11.33 19.35
C ASP A 112 59.67 12.09 18.24
N ALA A 113 58.93 12.76 17.34
CA ALA A 113 59.49 13.60 16.28
C ALA A 113 59.93 15.01 16.76
N LEU A 114 59.32 15.53 17.82
CA LEU A 114 59.51 16.93 18.24
C LEU A 114 60.37 17.11 19.48
N PHE A 115 60.31 16.22 20.46
CA PHE A 115 61.04 16.37 21.72
C PHE A 115 62.57 16.25 21.59
N PRO A 116 63.12 15.44 20.67
CA PRO A 116 64.56 15.44 20.39
C PRO A 116 65.09 16.80 19.92
N LEU A 117 64.27 17.66 19.32
CA LEU A 117 64.69 18.99 18.83
C LEU A 117 65.12 19.93 19.96
N PHE A 118 64.63 19.75 21.19
CA PHE A 118 65.06 20.54 22.36
C PHE A 118 66.43 20.12 22.90
N ASN A 119 66.94 18.96 22.50
CA ASN A 119 68.14 18.33 23.04
C ASN A 119 69.32 18.43 22.04
N PRO A 120 70.57 18.18 22.47
CA PRO A 120 71.70 17.95 21.56
C PRO A 120 71.35 16.89 20.50
N PRO A 121 71.70 17.07 19.20
CA PRO A 121 72.51 18.14 18.62
C PRO A 121 71.74 19.42 18.24
N PHE A 122 70.44 19.46 18.47
CA PHE A 122 69.52 20.47 17.95
C PHE A 122 69.37 21.68 18.88
N GLY A 123 68.92 21.54 20.14
CA GLY A 123 68.81 22.65 21.10
C GLY A 123 67.89 23.80 20.68
N TYR A 124 66.78 23.50 20.01
CA TYR A 124 65.78 24.49 19.58
C TYR A 124 65.01 25.02 20.81
N ASP A 125 64.58 26.28 20.80
CA ASP A 125 63.56 26.76 21.75
C ASP A 125 62.15 26.47 21.24
N TYR A 126 61.13 26.59 22.11
CA TYR A 126 59.74 26.32 21.78
C TYR A 126 59.22 27.10 20.54
N ASN A 127 59.64 28.35 20.32
CA ASN A 127 59.16 29.13 19.17
C ASN A 127 59.81 28.64 17.88
N THR A 128 61.12 28.40 17.91
CA THR A 128 61.88 27.87 16.78
C THR A 128 61.39 26.48 16.37
N ALA A 129 61.21 25.57 17.35
CA ALA A 129 60.70 24.23 17.10
C ALA A 129 59.27 24.26 16.51
N LEU A 130 58.40 25.13 17.05
CA LEU A 130 57.03 25.29 16.53
C LEU A 130 57.04 25.79 15.08
N LEU A 131 57.84 26.80 14.73
CA LEU A 131 57.87 27.34 13.37
C LEU A 131 58.43 26.33 12.36
N LEU A 132 59.46 25.58 12.74
CA LEU A 132 60.01 24.51 11.91
C LEU A 132 58.95 23.42 11.67
N PHE A 133 58.32 22.91 12.73
CA PHE A 133 57.26 21.91 12.62
C PHE A 133 56.08 22.44 11.81
N SER A 134 55.69 23.70 12.00
CA SER A 134 54.56 24.31 11.29
C SER A 134 54.80 24.35 9.78
N ALA A 135 56.00 24.69 9.35
CA ALA A 135 56.39 24.66 7.95
C ALA A 135 56.44 23.22 7.40
N TRP A 136 57.00 22.27 8.16
CA TRP A 136 57.04 20.85 7.77
C TRP A 136 55.63 20.25 7.64
N PHE A 137 54.77 20.49 8.62
CA PHE A 137 53.37 20.05 8.62
C PHE A 137 52.58 20.68 7.48
N GLY A 138 52.79 21.97 7.19
CA GLY A 138 52.18 22.66 6.06
C GLY A 138 52.59 22.10 4.70
N TYR A 139 53.88 21.82 4.51
CA TYR A 139 54.40 21.25 3.28
C TYR A 139 53.88 19.82 3.02
N HIS A 140 53.74 19.02 4.08
CA HIS A 140 53.21 17.65 3.99
C HIS A 140 51.70 17.56 4.25
N ARG A 141 50.98 18.68 4.29
CA ARG A 141 49.60 18.74 4.78
C ARG A 141 48.66 17.75 4.09
N LEU A 142 48.75 17.59 2.77
CA LEU A 142 47.89 16.66 2.02
C LEU A 142 48.20 15.18 2.29
N ASP A 143 49.42 14.85 2.75
CA ASP A 143 49.82 13.49 3.10
C ASP A 143 49.42 13.11 4.53
N LEU A 144 49.20 14.10 5.40
CA LEU A 144 49.16 13.89 6.85
C LEU A 144 47.75 13.64 7.38
N GLU A 145 47.57 12.49 8.02
CA GLU A 145 46.41 12.20 8.85
C GLU A 145 46.77 12.43 10.33
N VAL A 146 45.93 13.19 11.04
CA VAL A 146 46.16 13.54 12.44
C VAL A 146 45.29 12.65 13.33
N TYR A 147 45.91 12.08 14.36
CA TYR A 147 45.24 11.27 15.35
C TYR A 147 45.43 11.91 16.73
N ILE A 148 44.34 12.07 17.48
CA ILE A 148 44.37 12.54 18.87
C ILE A 148 43.70 11.48 19.73
N ASN A 149 44.43 10.96 20.72
CA ASN A 149 44.01 9.85 21.59
C ASN A 149 43.52 8.63 20.78
N GLY A 150 44.22 8.30 19.69
CA GLY A 150 43.91 7.18 18.79
C GLY A 150 42.73 7.41 17.83
N SER A 151 42.04 8.55 17.91
CA SER A 151 40.96 8.91 16.99
C SER A 151 41.46 9.82 15.88
N ARG A 152 41.16 9.49 14.61
CA ARG A 152 41.45 10.38 13.47
C ARG A 152 40.63 11.65 13.58
N VAL A 153 41.28 12.81 13.47
CA VAL A 153 40.67 14.14 13.55
C VAL A 153 40.99 14.96 12.30
N GLN A 154 40.21 16.02 12.09
CA GLN A 154 40.58 17.04 11.11
C GLN A 154 41.88 17.75 11.52
N GLN A 155 42.73 18.07 10.55
CA GLN A 155 44.02 18.73 10.78
C GLN A 155 43.90 20.07 11.54
N GLN A 156 42.78 20.78 11.34
CA GLN A 156 42.48 22.03 12.02
C GLN A 156 42.48 21.87 13.55
N SER A 157 42.11 20.69 14.09
CA SER A 157 42.18 20.40 15.52
C SER A 157 43.60 20.56 16.08
N LEU A 158 44.63 20.21 15.31
CA LEU A 158 46.04 20.40 15.71
C LEU A 158 46.49 21.85 15.52
N VAL A 159 46.01 22.54 14.48
CA VAL A 159 46.26 23.99 14.30
C VAL A 159 45.73 24.79 15.49
N ASN A 160 44.57 24.40 16.04
CA ASN A 160 43.96 25.02 17.22
C ASN A 160 44.77 24.80 18.52
N PHE A 161 45.70 23.84 18.58
CA PHE A 161 46.60 23.70 19.74
C PHE A 161 47.62 24.83 19.81
N VAL A 162 47.93 25.47 18.67
CA VAL A 162 48.89 26.57 18.56
C VAL A 162 48.38 27.85 19.23
N ASP A 163 47.06 28.04 19.33
CA ASP A 163 46.43 29.23 19.93
C ASP A 163 46.86 29.54 21.36
N ARG A 164 47.14 28.51 22.16
CA ARG A 164 47.58 28.67 23.54
C ARG A 164 49.03 29.17 23.61
N GLY A 165 49.82 28.86 22.59
CA GLY A 165 51.22 29.26 22.46
C GLY A 165 52.17 28.10 22.22
N SER A 166 53.40 28.43 21.82
CA SER A 166 54.47 27.47 21.56
C SER A 166 54.70 26.50 22.73
N LYS A 167 55.01 27.00 23.94
CA LYS A 167 55.21 26.13 25.12
C LYS A 167 54.01 25.23 25.40
N ASP A 168 52.81 25.80 25.35
CA ASP A 168 51.57 25.10 25.73
C ASP A 168 51.20 24.04 24.68
N PHE A 169 51.50 24.27 23.40
CA PHE A 169 51.40 23.29 22.31
C PHE A 169 52.24 22.03 22.60
N PHE A 170 53.54 22.19 22.92
CA PHE A 170 54.40 21.04 23.25
C PHE A 170 54.02 20.34 24.56
N GLN A 171 53.52 21.09 25.56
CA GLN A 171 52.99 20.48 26.79
C GLN A 171 51.75 19.62 26.50
N ASN A 172 50.80 20.12 25.69
CA ASN A 172 49.61 19.34 25.35
C ASN A 172 49.95 18.03 24.60
N ILE A 173 50.90 18.08 23.66
CA ILE A 173 51.38 16.90 22.90
C ILE A 173 52.05 15.85 23.79
N ALA A 174 52.65 16.25 24.91
CA ALA A 174 53.44 15.35 25.75
C ALA A 174 52.73 14.84 27.01
N THR A 175 51.85 15.64 27.63
CA THR A 175 51.23 15.28 28.93
C THR A 175 49.72 15.10 28.89
N ASN A 176 49.02 15.80 27.98
CA ASN A 176 47.55 15.95 28.07
C ASN A 176 46.79 15.18 26.98
N THR A 177 47.42 14.99 25.82
CA THR A 177 46.81 14.32 24.65
C THR A 177 47.87 13.54 23.89
N VAL A 178 47.61 12.28 23.58
CA VAL A 178 48.47 11.48 22.71
C VAL A 178 48.19 11.90 21.27
N VAL A 179 49.05 12.76 20.71
CA VAL A 179 48.97 13.17 19.31
C VAL A 179 49.89 12.27 18.47
N SER A 180 49.34 11.64 17.44
CA SER A 180 50.07 10.88 16.43
C SER A 180 49.82 11.45 15.03
N LEU A 181 50.78 11.30 14.14
CA LEU A 181 50.66 11.57 12.72
C LEU A 181 50.85 10.28 11.93
N SER A 182 49.98 10.04 10.95
CA SER A 182 50.22 9.10 9.86
C SER A 182 50.56 9.89 8.60
N ARG A 183 51.44 9.37 7.75
CA ARG A 183 51.76 10.00 6.47
C ARG A 183 51.49 9.03 5.33
N ARG A 184 50.53 9.37 4.48
CA ARG A 184 50.19 8.64 3.26
C ARG A 184 51.42 8.57 2.33
N ALA A 185 51.56 7.46 1.62
CA ALA A 185 52.48 7.41 0.49
C ALA A 185 51.90 8.29 -0.64
N VAL A 186 52.70 9.24 -1.15
CA VAL A 186 52.33 10.03 -2.32
C VAL A 186 52.26 9.09 -3.54
N PRO A 187 51.15 9.06 -4.30
CA PRO A 187 51.06 8.26 -5.52
C PRO A 187 52.16 8.65 -6.50
N ASP A 188 52.80 7.66 -7.13
CA ASP A 188 53.76 7.94 -8.19
C ASP A 188 53.06 8.59 -9.40
N LYS A 189 53.76 9.47 -10.12
CA LYS A 189 53.24 10.13 -11.33
C LYS A 189 52.82 9.12 -12.40
N ALA A 190 53.44 7.93 -12.43
CA ALA A 190 53.01 6.82 -13.27
C ALA A 190 51.61 6.30 -12.88
N GLN A 191 51.33 6.15 -11.59
CA GLN A 191 50.03 5.72 -11.07
C GLN A 191 48.93 6.76 -11.38
N ILE A 192 49.26 8.05 -11.26
CA ILE A 192 48.33 9.15 -11.59
C ILE A 192 47.94 9.11 -13.08
N LYS A 193 48.93 8.98 -13.98
CA LYS A 193 48.67 8.82 -15.42
C LYS A 193 47.82 7.60 -15.72
N ALA A 194 48.09 6.47 -15.07
CA ALA A 194 47.31 5.25 -15.23
C ALA A 194 45.84 5.45 -14.81
N ARG A 195 45.57 6.10 -13.67
CA ARG A 195 44.19 6.37 -13.22
C ARG A 195 43.44 7.37 -14.10
N ILE A 196 44.12 8.41 -14.60
CA ILE A 196 43.56 9.32 -15.63
C ILE A 196 43.17 8.51 -16.89
N GLN A 197 44.05 7.64 -17.37
CA GLN A 197 43.75 6.81 -18.54
C GLN A 197 42.60 5.83 -18.28
N ILE A 198 42.51 5.25 -17.08
CA ILE A 198 41.38 4.38 -16.68
C ILE A 198 40.08 5.21 -16.66
N ALA A 199 40.08 6.42 -16.10
CA ALA A 199 38.93 7.32 -16.11
C ALA A 199 38.42 7.65 -17.54
N GLU A 200 39.33 7.80 -18.51
CA GLU A 200 38.98 8.09 -19.91
C GLU A 200 38.54 6.87 -20.72
N THR A 201 38.96 5.65 -20.35
CA THR A 201 38.83 4.46 -21.23
C THR A 201 38.03 3.30 -20.64
N HIS A 202 37.90 3.21 -19.32
CA HIS A 202 37.23 2.11 -18.64
C HIS A 202 35.74 2.37 -18.45
N GLN A 203 34.92 1.32 -18.43
CA GLN A 203 33.53 1.41 -18.02
C GLN A 203 33.42 1.25 -16.50
N PHE A 204 32.90 2.26 -15.81
CA PHE A 204 32.74 2.26 -14.37
C PHE A 204 31.30 1.90 -13.97
N LEU A 205 31.15 1.23 -12.83
CA LEU A 205 29.90 1.26 -12.09
C LEU A 205 29.73 2.64 -11.44
N LEU A 206 28.48 3.13 -11.31
CA LEU A 206 28.17 4.47 -10.81
C LEU A 206 28.91 4.86 -9.51
N LYS A 207 28.97 3.94 -8.53
CA LYS A 207 29.63 4.14 -7.24
C LYS A 207 31.15 4.27 -7.36
N ASP A 208 31.76 3.52 -8.27
CA ASP A 208 33.20 3.51 -8.51
C ASP A 208 33.60 4.78 -9.28
N ALA A 209 32.79 5.20 -10.26
CA ALA A 209 32.94 6.46 -10.97
C ALA A 209 32.92 7.67 -10.00
N GLN A 210 31.95 7.74 -9.08
CA GLN A 210 31.89 8.79 -8.06
C GLN A 210 33.15 8.80 -7.17
N SER A 211 33.65 7.62 -6.79
CA SER A 211 34.86 7.49 -5.98
C SER A 211 36.12 7.93 -6.75
N GLU A 212 36.18 7.64 -8.04
CA GLU A 212 37.26 8.07 -8.94
C GLU A 212 37.23 9.59 -9.19
N VAL A 213 36.05 10.20 -9.37
CA VAL A 213 35.88 11.67 -9.50
C VAL A 213 36.44 12.39 -8.28
N VAL A 214 36.14 11.92 -7.06
CA VAL A 214 36.69 12.50 -5.83
C VAL A 214 38.22 12.40 -5.83
N TRP A 215 38.77 11.22 -6.15
CA TRP A 215 40.22 11.01 -6.18
C TRP A 215 40.93 11.87 -7.23
N LEU A 216 40.33 12.03 -8.42
CA LEU A 216 40.86 12.89 -9.48
C LEU A 216 40.79 14.38 -9.10
N LYS A 217 39.73 14.82 -8.40
CA LYS A 217 39.63 16.19 -7.86
C LYS A 217 40.70 16.47 -6.80
N GLU A 218 40.88 15.58 -5.83
CA GLU A 218 41.97 15.67 -4.84
C GLU A 218 43.35 15.76 -5.54
N THR A 219 43.58 14.93 -6.56
CA THR A 219 44.83 14.92 -7.35
C THR A 219 45.00 16.19 -8.20
N ALA A 220 43.91 16.82 -8.62
CA ALA A 220 43.91 18.06 -9.38
C ALA A 220 44.12 19.33 -8.52
N GLU A 221 44.03 19.22 -7.19
CA GLU A 221 44.34 20.29 -6.23
C GLU A 221 45.78 20.20 -5.68
N ASP A 222 46.47 19.08 -5.86
CA ASP A 222 47.84 18.88 -5.40
C ASP A 222 48.90 19.40 -6.41
N ASP A 223 49.29 20.67 -6.24
CA ASP A 223 50.33 21.37 -7.00
C ASP A 223 51.67 20.58 -7.12
N ARG A 224 51.96 19.61 -6.23
CA ARG A 224 53.22 18.85 -6.23
C ARG A 224 53.36 17.92 -7.44
N HIS A 225 52.26 17.54 -8.09
CA HIS A 225 52.30 16.67 -9.27
C HIS A 225 52.79 17.41 -10.52
N GLY A 226 52.64 18.73 -10.56
CA GLY A 226 53.01 19.62 -11.67
C GLY A 226 51.81 19.95 -12.56
N PRO A 227 51.80 21.15 -13.19
CA PRO A 227 50.58 21.75 -13.75
C PRO A 227 49.89 20.90 -14.81
N ASP A 228 50.66 20.21 -15.67
CA ASP A 228 50.11 19.37 -16.74
C ASP A 228 49.32 18.17 -16.21
N LEU A 229 49.80 17.53 -15.14
CA LEU A 229 49.11 16.40 -14.51
C LEU A 229 47.87 16.86 -13.75
N CYS A 230 47.94 17.98 -13.02
CA CYS A 230 46.79 18.55 -12.33
C CYS A 230 45.70 18.99 -13.33
N ALA A 231 46.09 19.55 -14.48
CA ALA A 231 45.16 19.92 -15.56
C ALA A 231 44.50 18.69 -16.19
N SER A 232 45.28 17.63 -16.48
CA SER A 232 44.75 16.37 -17.03
C SER A 232 43.80 15.68 -16.05
N ALA A 233 44.16 15.62 -14.75
CA ALA A 233 43.29 15.08 -13.70
C ALA A 233 41.98 15.88 -13.57
N ARG A 234 42.04 17.22 -13.68
CA ARG A 234 40.84 18.08 -13.65
C ARG A 234 39.92 17.85 -14.83
N GLN A 235 40.47 17.68 -16.04
CA GLN A 235 39.68 17.37 -17.23
C GLN A 235 39.04 15.98 -17.14
N ALA A 236 39.79 14.97 -16.71
CA ALA A 236 39.27 13.61 -16.52
C ALA A 236 38.16 13.58 -15.44
N ALA A 237 38.35 14.29 -14.33
CA ALA A 237 37.32 14.45 -13.29
C ALA A 237 36.04 15.07 -13.86
N SER A 238 36.15 16.16 -14.63
CA SER A 238 35.01 16.84 -15.23
C SER A 238 34.26 15.98 -16.25
N ASN A 239 34.99 15.22 -17.07
CA ASN A 239 34.39 14.31 -18.05
C ASN A 239 33.64 13.16 -17.37
N LEU A 240 34.26 12.54 -16.35
CA LEU A 240 33.67 11.43 -15.61
C LEU A 240 32.49 11.88 -14.73
N GLU A 241 32.55 13.08 -14.15
CA GLU A 241 31.43 13.70 -13.43
C GLU A 241 30.22 13.93 -14.34
N GLN A 242 30.44 14.47 -15.54
CA GLN A 242 29.36 14.61 -16.54
C GLN A 242 28.76 13.25 -16.93
N ALA A 243 29.58 12.20 -17.06
CA ALA A 243 29.09 10.85 -17.35
C ALA A 243 28.33 10.22 -16.17
N VAL A 244 28.73 10.50 -14.93
CA VAL A 244 28.00 10.14 -13.70
C VAL A 244 26.63 10.81 -13.69
N ASP A 245 26.55 12.12 -13.96
CA ASP A 245 25.28 12.85 -13.99
C ASP A 245 24.32 12.30 -15.08
N ILE A 246 24.86 11.99 -16.27
CA ILE A 246 24.10 11.34 -17.35
C ILE A 246 23.59 9.96 -16.94
N ALA A 247 24.40 9.15 -16.25
CA ALA A 247 23.99 7.83 -15.76
C ALA A 247 22.91 7.93 -14.67
N ILE A 248 23.00 8.91 -13.75
CA ILE A 248 21.98 9.18 -12.73
C ILE A 248 20.66 9.64 -13.38
N GLN A 249 20.73 10.51 -14.39
CA GLN A 249 19.56 10.94 -15.14
C GLN A 249 18.92 9.76 -15.90
N TYR A 250 19.73 8.94 -16.57
CA TYR A 250 19.27 7.71 -17.21
C TYR A 250 18.55 6.80 -16.21
N ASP A 251 19.17 6.48 -15.08
CA ASP A 251 18.59 5.58 -14.07
C ASP A 251 17.24 6.11 -13.57
N ARG A 252 17.13 7.42 -13.34
CA ARG A 252 15.87 8.06 -12.93
C ARG A 252 14.79 7.94 -14.00
N GLU A 253 15.10 8.28 -15.25
CA GLU A 253 14.13 8.25 -16.36
C GLU A 253 13.72 6.81 -16.72
N ALA A 254 14.67 5.88 -16.77
CA ALA A 254 14.44 4.47 -17.06
C ALA A 254 13.60 3.80 -15.97
N ASN A 255 13.86 4.06 -14.68
CA ASN A 255 13.04 3.55 -13.58
C ASN A 255 11.62 4.15 -13.61
N GLN A 256 11.48 5.45 -13.90
CA GLN A 256 10.16 6.09 -14.06
C GLN A 256 9.38 5.52 -15.26
N ILE A 257 10.06 5.20 -16.36
CA ILE A 257 9.44 4.50 -17.49
C ILE A 257 9.01 3.10 -17.05
N ARG A 258 9.85 2.32 -16.36
CA ARG A 258 9.50 0.97 -15.86
C ARG A 258 8.22 0.97 -15.02
N GLU A 259 8.09 1.93 -14.11
CA GLU A 259 6.89 2.11 -13.29
C GLU A 259 5.67 2.52 -14.14
N GLN A 260 5.83 3.41 -15.11
CA GLN A 260 4.73 3.80 -16.01
C GLN A 260 4.29 2.65 -16.93
N ILE A 261 5.18 1.71 -17.29
CA ILE A 261 4.84 0.52 -18.06
C ILE A 261 3.90 -0.39 -17.26
N SER A 262 4.19 -0.66 -15.97
CA SER A 262 3.34 -1.55 -15.17
C SER A 262 1.96 -0.96 -14.88
N GLN A 263 1.86 0.37 -14.79
CA GLN A 263 0.60 1.10 -14.54
C GLN A 263 -0.24 1.38 -15.80
N ALA A 264 0.35 1.38 -16.99
CA ALA A 264 -0.36 1.72 -18.24
C ALA A 264 -1.44 0.69 -18.59
N ASN A 265 -2.64 1.18 -18.92
CA ASN A 265 -3.84 0.38 -19.19
C ASN A 265 -4.43 0.65 -20.59
N THR A 266 -3.84 1.56 -21.37
CA THR A 266 -4.25 1.86 -22.75
C THR A 266 -3.08 1.74 -23.73
N ALA A 267 -3.36 1.40 -24.99
CA ALA A 267 -2.30 1.32 -25.99
C ALA A 267 -1.66 2.71 -26.24
N LYS A 268 -2.43 3.79 -26.12
CA LYS A 268 -1.96 5.18 -26.30
C LYS A 268 -0.90 5.57 -25.26
N GLU A 269 -1.05 5.17 -24.01
CA GLU A 269 -0.04 5.35 -22.96
C GLU A 269 1.25 4.60 -23.32
N LEU A 270 1.15 3.32 -23.66
CA LEU A 270 2.30 2.48 -24.02
C LEU A 270 3.06 3.02 -25.25
N ILE A 271 2.36 3.50 -26.28
CA ILE A 271 2.97 4.19 -27.44
C ILE A 271 3.75 5.45 -26.99
N SER A 272 3.22 6.18 -26.01
CA SER A 272 3.92 7.37 -25.47
C SER A 272 5.19 6.98 -24.72
N LEU A 273 5.18 5.86 -23.98
CA LEU A 273 6.34 5.35 -23.25
C LEU A 273 7.41 4.80 -24.20
N GLN A 274 7.02 4.08 -25.26
CA GLN A 274 7.95 3.62 -26.29
C GLN A 274 8.71 4.80 -26.94
N LYS A 275 8.03 5.93 -27.14
CA LYS A 275 8.65 7.19 -27.61
C LYS A 275 9.52 7.89 -26.56
N LYS A 276 9.35 7.61 -25.26
CA LYS A 276 10.27 8.07 -24.20
C LYS A 276 11.52 7.21 -24.13
N ILE A 277 11.41 5.89 -24.28
CA ILE A 277 12.57 4.98 -24.33
C ILE A 277 13.56 5.43 -25.42
N GLY A 278 13.06 5.72 -26.63
CA GLY A 278 13.87 6.25 -27.74
C GLY A 278 14.44 7.67 -27.53
N LYS A 279 14.22 8.28 -26.37
CA LYS A 279 14.78 9.58 -25.96
C LYS A 279 15.68 9.50 -24.72
N LEU A 280 15.85 8.31 -24.13
CA LEU A 280 16.76 8.13 -22.99
C LEU A 280 18.19 8.58 -23.38
N PRO A 281 18.93 9.24 -22.47
CA PRO A 281 20.24 9.77 -22.78
C PRO A 281 21.24 8.64 -23.04
N THR A 282 22.14 8.84 -24.01
CA THR A 282 23.19 7.86 -24.32
C THR A 282 24.24 7.81 -23.22
N LEU A 283 24.39 6.66 -22.58
CA LEU A 283 25.39 6.41 -21.55
C LEU A 283 26.82 6.51 -22.11
N GLY A 284 27.72 7.10 -21.32
CA GLY A 284 29.14 7.23 -21.64
C GLY A 284 29.98 6.07 -21.10
N ASN A 285 31.07 6.42 -20.41
CA ASN A 285 31.97 5.50 -19.70
C ASN A 285 31.44 5.09 -18.30
N VAL A 286 30.19 5.38 -17.96
CA VAL A 286 29.55 4.97 -16.70
C VAL A 286 28.33 4.10 -17.01
N GLN A 287 28.28 2.91 -16.40
CA GLN A 287 27.17 1.97 -16.51
C GLN A 287 26.02 2.38 -15.59
N ALA A 288 24.83 2.46 -16.17
CA ALA A 288 23.55 2.57 -15.47
C ALA A 288 23.22 1.33 -14.64
N GLN A 289 22.39 1.48 -13.61
CA GLN A 289 21.83 0.37 -12.83
C GLN A 289 20.42 -0.04 -13.28
N ALA A 290 19.71 0.83 -13.99
CA ALA A 290 18.38 0.57 -14.52
C ALA A 290 18.42 -0.26 -15.81
N ASP A 291 17.25 -0.77 -16.21
CA ASP A 291 17.09 -1.58 -17.42
C ASP A 291 17.57 -0.84 -18.68
N THR A 292 18.16 -1.58 -19.62
CA THR A 292 18.54 -1.03 -20.92
C THR A 292 17.31 -0.72 -21.79
N PRO A 293 17.44 0.11 -22.84
CA PRO A 293 16.30 0.45 -23.71
C PRO A 293 15.67 -0.78 -24.37
N GLU A 294 16.45 -1.83 -24.62
CA GLU A 294 15.98 -3.11 -25.18
C GLU A 294 15.10 -3.87 -24.18
N ILE A 295 15.51 -3.93 -22.90
CA ILE A 295 14.74 -4.60 -21.84
C ILE A 295 13.43 -3.86 -21.57
N LEU A 296 13.47 -2.53 -21.47
CA LEU A 296 12.26 -1.71 -21.36
C LEU A 296 11.35 -1.85 -22.59
N GLY A 297 11.94 -2.01 -23.78
CA GLY A 297 11.21 -2.31 -25.02
C GLY A 297 10.45 -3.64 -24.94
N GLN A 298 11.12 -4.73 -24.50
CA GLN A 298 10.49 -6.04 -24.32
C GLN A 298 9.37 -5.99 -23.26
N GLN A 299 9.56 -5.27 -22.15
CA GLN A 299 8.51 -5.08 -21.14
C GLN A 299 7.30 -4.32 -21.71
N ILE A 300 7.52 -3.30 -22.55
CA ILE A 300 6.45 -2.61 -23.28
C ILE A 300 5.70 -3.57 -24.21
N GLU A 301 6.38 -4.41 -24.98
CA GLU A 301 5.74 -5.36 -25.90
C GLU A 301 4.89 -6.41 -25.16
N GLN A 302 5.39 -6.92 -24.04
CA GLN A 302 4.64 -7.81 -23.15
C GLN A 302 3.39 -7.12 -22.58
N ARG A 303 3.54 -5.88 -22.09
CA ARG A 303 2.40 -5.10 -21.56
C ARG A 303 1.40 -4.72 -22.63
N PHE A 304 1.83 -4.35 -23.83
CA PHE A 304 0.96 -4.15 -25.00
C PHE A 304 0.11 -5.38 -25.27
N THR A 305 0.74 -6.56 -25.27
CA THR A 305 0.03 -7.83 -25.51
C THR A 305 -1.05 -8.07 -24.46
N ALA A 306 -0.73 -7.89 -23.17
CA ALA A 306 -1.69 -8.04 -22.08
C ALA A 306 -2.84 -7.00 -22.12
N VAL A 307 -2.53 -5.72 -22.35
CA VAL A 307 -3.52 -4.64 -22.45
C VAL A 307 -4.44 -4.84 -23.66
N VAL A 308 -3.89 -5.19 -24.82
CA VAL A 308 -4.69 -5.50 -26.02
C VAL A 308 -5.57 -6.71 -25.78
N GLU A 309 -5.05 -7.79 -25.18
CA GLU A 309 -5.87 -8.97 -24.88
C GLU A 309 -7.01 -8.65 -23.91
N THR A 310 -6.76 -7.85 -22.87
CA THR A 310 -7.80 -7.40 -21.92
C THR A 310 -8.87 -6.57 -22.63
N ILE A 311 -8.49 -5.59 -23.44
CA ILE A 311 -9.43 -4.78 -24.25
C ILE A 311 -10.21 -5.67 -25.22
N CYS A 312 -9.57 -6.66 -25.84
CA CYS A 312 -10.24 -7.62 -26.72
C CYS A 312 -11.30 -8.42 -25.95
N GLN A 313 -10.94 -9.01 -24.81
CA GLN A 313 -11.83 -9.82 -23.98
C GLN A 313 -13.03 -9.02 -23.45
N GLU A 314 -12.80 -7.81 -22.91
CA GLU A 314 -13.88 -6.91 -22.45
C GLU A 314 -14.91 -6.57 -23.53
N ASN A 315 -14.48 -6.50 -24.80
CA ASN A 315 -15.31 -5.97 -25.89
C ASN A 315 -15.88 -7.07 -26.81
N GLU A 316 -15.37 -8.30 -26.75
CA GLU A 316 -15.80 -9.45 -27.58
C GLU A 316 -17.15 -10.05 -27.19
N SER A 317 -17.50 -10.05 -25.90
CA SER A 317 -18.68 -10.75 -25.37
C SER A 317 -19.71 -9.84 -24.71
N PRO A 318 -20.28 -8.84 -25.43
CA PRO A 318 -21.37 -8.03 -24.88
C PRO A 318 -22.59 -8.91 -24.54
N GLU A 319 -23.25 -8.54 -23.45
CA GLU A 319 -24.50 -9.15 -23.01
C GLU A 319 -25.70 -8.55 -23.76
N GLN A 320 -25.61 -7.27 -24.13
CA GLN A 320 -26.70 -6.50 -24.71
C GLN A 320 -26.36 -5.94 -26.08
N ILE A 321 -27.32 -5.97 -27.00
CA ILE A 321 -27.18 -5.44 -28.37
C ILE A 321 -26.80 -3.95 -28.41
N THR A 322 -27.19 -3.19 -27.38
CA THR A 322 -26.89 -1.76 -27.20
C THR A 322 -25.39 -1.47 -27.00
N GLN A 323 -24.65 -2.41 -26.40
CA GLN A 323 -23.21 -2.26 -26.11
C GLN A 323 -22.34 -2.43 -27.36
N ILE A 324 -22.83 -3.16 -28.37
CA ILE A 324 -22.05 -3.57 -29.56
C ILE A 324 -21.48 -2.37 -30.33
N GLY A 325 -22.26 -1.29 -30.50
CA GLY A 325 -21.80 -0.10 -31.21
C GLY A 325 -20.65 0.62 -30.49
N LEU A 326 -20.71 0.67 -29.16
CA LEU A 326 -19.67 1.27 -28.32
C LEU A 326 -18.40 0.40 -28.31
N ASN A 327 -18.56 -0.91 -28.12
CA ASN A 327 -17.47 -1.88 -28.16
C ASN A 327 -16.75 -1.89 -29.52
N ARG A 328 -17.49 -1.88 -30.64
CA ARG A 328 -16.93 -1.79 -32.00
C ARG A 328 -16.13 -0.49 -32.19
N THR A 329 -16.64 0.64 -31.68
CA THR A 329 -15.95 1.94 -31.78
C THR A 329 -14.65 1.92 -30.97
N ARG A 330 -14.68 1.42 -29.73
CA ARG A 330 -13.49 1.27 -28.86
C ARG A 330 -12.42 0.39 -29.50
N LEU A 331 -12.80 -0.77 -30.04
CA LEU A 331 -11.88 -1.68 -30.74
C LEU A 331 -11.28 -1.02 -32.00
N LEU A 332 -12.05 -0.26 -32.78
CA LEU A 332 -11.53 0.44 -33.97
C LEU A 332 -10.56 1.59 -33.62
N ASP A 333 -10.83 2.34 -32.56
CA ASP A 333 -9.93 3.41 -32.09
C ASP A 333 -8.59 2.85 -31.57
N GLU A 334 -8.63 1.75 -30.82
CA GLU A 334 -7.41 1.07 -30.36
C GLU A 334 -6.68 0.39 -31.54
N LYS A 335 -7.39 -0.25 -32.47
CA LYS A 335 -6.80 -0.77 -33.73
C LYS A 335 -6.03 0.32 -34.46
N LYS A 336 -6.60 1.52 -34.60
CA LYS A 336 -5.96 2.66 -35.25
C LYS A 336 -4.72 3.14 -34.48
N ALA A 337 -4.75 3.16 -33.15
CA ALA A 337 -3.58 3.51 -32.34
C ALA A 337 -2.43 2.50 -32.54
N ILE A 338 -2.74 1.21 -32.49
CA ILE A 338 -1.77 0.10 -32.57
C ILE A 338 -1.21 -0.07 -33.99
N ALA A 339 -2.03 0.10 -35.02
CA ALA A 339 -1.57 0.12 -36.41
C ALA A 339 -0.61 1.29 -36.68
N ASN A 340 -0.89 2.49 -36.14
CA ASN A 340 0.01 3.65 -36.22
C ASN A 340 1.32 3.46 -35.43
N ALA A 341 1.38 2.50 -34.49
CA ALA A 341 2.58 2.12 -33.77
C ALA A 341 3.42 1.06 -34.50
N GLY A 342 2.93 0.51 -35.62
CA GLY A 342 3.64 -0.51 -36.40
C GLY A 342 3.59 -1.90 -35.77
N LEU A 343 2.53 -2.24 -35.01
CA LEU A 343 2.36 -3.53 -34.32
C LEU A 343 1.32 -4.42 -35.03
N PRO A 344 1.68 -5.12 -36.13
CA PRO A 344 0.72 -5.83 -36.98
C PRO A 344 0.08 -7.05 -36.28
N ILE A 345 0.81 -7.75 -35.41
CA ILE A 345 0.30 -8.94 -34.71
C ILE A 345 -0.86 -8.57 -33.78
N LEU A 346 -0.72 -7.47 -33.03
CA LEU A 346 -1.77 -6.97 -32.15
C LEU A 346 -2.94 -6.36 -32.93
N THR A 347 -2.66 -5.75 -34.09
CA THR A 347 -3.70 -5.30 -35.03
C THR A 347 -4.55 -6.48 -35.51
N GLN A 348 -3.91 -7.62 -35.85
CA GLN A 348 -4.59 -8.85 -36.24
C GLN A 348 -5.42 -9.45 -35.10
N ARG A 349 -4.95 -9.38 -33.85
CA ARG A 349 -5.72 -9.84 -32.68
C ARG A 349 -7.02 -9.05 -32.49
N ILE A 350 -6.99 -7.73 -32.71
CA ILE A 350 -8.19 -6.88 -32.67
C ILE A 350 -9.14 -7.17 -33.84
N ASP A 351 -8.62 -7.50 -35.02
CA ASP A 351 -9.47 -7.92 -36.15
C ASP A 351 -10.21 -9.25 -35.87
N GLN A 352 -9.58 -10.17 -35.14
CA GLN A 352 -10.28 -11.36 -34.64
C GLN A 352 -11.38 -10.99 -33.63
N SER A 353 -11.14 -10.03 -32.74
CA SER A 353 -12.15 -9.52 -31.79
C SER A 353 -13.33 -8.85 -32.48
N LEU A 354 -13.08 -8.01 -33.49
CA LEU A 354 -14.12 -7.39 -34.31
C LEU A 354 -14.96 -8.44 -35.04
N THR A 355 -14.33 -9.50 -35.56
CA THR A 355 -15.02 -10.63 -36.20
C THR A 355 -15.88 -11.42 -35.21
N ARG A 356 -15.39 -11.65 -33.99
CA ARG A 356 -16.16 -12.30 -32.91
C ARG A 356 -17.34 -11.45 -32.45
N LEU A 357 -17.14 -10.14 -32.30
CA LEU A 357 -18.19 -9.17 -31.97
C LEU A 357 -19.27 -9.11 -33.05
N GLU A 358 -18.90 -9.20 -34.33
CA GLU A 358 -19.85 -9.33 -35.46
C GLU A 358 -20.66 -10.63 -35.44
N GLN A 359 -20.06 -11.75 -35.02
CA GLN A 359 -20.81 -12.98 -34.83
C GLN A 359 -21.76 -12.86 -33.64
N ARG A 360 -21.30 -12.35 -32.50
CA ARG A 360 -22.12 -12.11 -31.31
C ARG A 360 -23.28 -11.15 -31.58
N GLU A 361 -23.10 -10.16 -32.46
CA GLU A 361 -24.17 -9.28 -32.95
C GLU A 361 -25.28 -10.05 -33.68
N LYS A 362 -24.94 -11.05 -34.48
CA LYS A 362 -25.93 -11.92 -35.15
C LYS A 362 -26.63 -12.83 -34.15
N ASP A 363 -25.88 -13.45 -33.24
CA ASP A 363 -26.42 -14.37 -32.24
C ASP A 363 -27.42 -13.67 -31.31
N LEU A 364 -27.09 -12.46 -30.82
CA LEU A 364 -27.99 -11.66 -29.98
C LEU A 364 -29.23 -11.17 -30.73
N LYS A 365 -29.12 -10.85 -32.03
CA LYS A 365 -30.30 -10.52 -32.87
C LYS A 365 -31.20 -11.73 -33.07
N ALA A 366 -30.64 -12.92 -33.28
CA ALA A 366 -31.41 -14.15 -33.39
C ALA A 366 -32.12 -14.49 -32.07
N ALA A 367 -31.43 -14.38 -30.93
CA ALA A 367 -32.02 -14.62 -29.61
C ALA A 367 -33.16 -13.64 -29.28
N LEU A 368 -33.03 -12.35 -29.63
CA LEU A 368 -34.11 -11.37 -29.49
C LEU A 368 -35.34 -11.72 -30.34
N GLN A 369 -35.14 -12.15 -31.58
CA GLN A 369 -36.24 -12.62 -32.46
C GLN A 369 -36.91 -13.88 -31.90
N GLU A 370 -36.13 -14.81 -31.34
CA GLU A 370 -36.66 -16.01 -30.69
C GLU A 370 -37.46 -15.66 -29.44
N GLU A 371 -37.00 -14.72 -28.59
CA GLU A 371 -37.76 -14.27 -27.42
C GLU A 371 -39.07 -13.54 -27.79
N GLU A 372 -39.07 -12.73 -28.86
CA GLU A 372 -40.29 -12.09 -29.38
C GLU A 372 -41.28 -13.14 -29.90
N LEU A 373 -40.81 -14.16 -30.62
CA LEU A 373 -41.63 -15.30 -31.05
C LEU A 373 -42.18 -16.08 -29.84
N GLU A 374 -41.35 -16.38 -28.83
CA GLU A 374 -41.79 -17.06 -27.61
C GLU A 374 -42.86 -16.26 -26.86
N ARG A 375 -42.69 -14.94 -26.71
CA ARG A 375 -43.70 -14.07 -26.07
C ARG A 375 -45.02 -14.05 -26.84
N ASN A 376 -44.96 -14.00 -28.17
CA ASN A 376 -46.15 -14.06 -29.01
C ASN A 376 -46.89 -15.40 -28.88
N LEU A 377 -46.17 -16.52 -28.88
CA LEU A 377 -46.72 -17.87 -28.66
C LEU A 377 -47.30 -18.02 -27.25
N LEU A 378 -46.62 -17.48 -26.23
CA LEU A 378 -47.11 -17.47 -24.85
C LEU A 378 -48.42 -16.69 -24.69
N ASN A 379 -48.56 -15.56 -25.39
CA ASN A 379 -49.79 -14.78 -25.41
C ASN A 379 -50.96 -15.55 -26.05
N ILE A 380 -50.70 -16.31 -27.12
CA ILE A 380 -51.69 -17.19 -27.76
C ILE A 380 -52.13 -18.30 -26.80
N ILE A 381 -51.19 -18.99 -26.14
CA ILE A 381 -51.48 -20.06 -25.18
C ILE A 381 -52.32 -19.52 -24.00
N ASN A 382 -51.94 -18.37 -23.44
CA ASN A 382 -52.65 -17.77 -22.32
C ASN A 382 -54.03 -17.21 -22.70
N GLY A 383 -54.20 -16.75 -23.94
CA GLY A 383 -55.45 -16.16 -24.45
C GLY A 383 -56.65 -17.11 -24.50
N VAL A 384 -56.44 -18.44 -24.50
CA VAL A 384 -57.52 -19.42 -24.44
C VAL A 384 -58.02 -19.58 -23.00
N ASP A 385 -59.16 -18.97 -22.65
CA ASP A 385 -59.77 -19.07 -21.31
C ASP A 385 -60.62 -20.35 -21.14
N PRO A 386 -60.30 -21.27 -20.20
CA PRO A 386 -61.11 -22.45 -19.87
C PRO A 386 -62.54 -22.15 -19.40
N ARG A 387 -62.87 -20.90 -19.05
CA ARG A 387 -64.22 -20.47 -18.65
C ARG A 387 -65.09 -20.00 -19.81
N SER A 388 -64.53 -19.86 -21.01
CA SER A 388 -65.21 -19.40 -22.22
C SER A 388 -66.34 -20.33 -22.69
N ARG A 389 -67.07 -19.93 -23.74
CA ARG A 389 -68.18 -20.74 -24.30
C ARG A 389 -67.66 -22.03 -24.94
N LEU A 390 -68.49 -23.07 -25.02
CA LEU A 390 -68.14 -24.38 -25.57
C LEU A 390 -67.56 -24.29 -27.00
N GLN A 391 -68.11 -23.42 -27.85
CA GLN A 391 -67.56 -23.16 -29.18
C GLN A 391 -66.18 -22.48 -29.15
N GLN A 392 -65.96 -21.54 -28.22
CA GLN A 392 -64.67 -20.86 -28.04
C GLN A 392 -63.61 -21.81 -27.46
N LEU A 393 -64.00 -22.70 -26.55
CA LEU A 393 -63.14 -23.78 -26.05
C LEU A 393 -62.74 -24.74 -27.17
N ARG A 394 -63.68 -25.16 -28.04
CA ARG A 394 -63.40 -25.99 -29.22
C ARG A 394 -62.42 -25.30 -30.19
N ASN A 395 -62.67 -24.04 -30.54
CA ASN A 395 -61.78 -23.27 -31.41
C ASN A 395 -60.40 -23.06 -30.77
N GLY A 396 -60.34 -22.82 -29.45
CA GLY A 396 -59.10 -22.70 -28.69
C GLY A 396 -58.30 -24.00 -28.64
N LEU A 397 -58.98 -25.15 -28.55
CA LEU A 397 -58.37 -26.48 -28.60
C LEU A 397 -57.74 -26.75 -29.99
N THR A 398 -58.44 -26.40 -31.08
CA THR A 398 -57.86 -26.43 -32.45
C THR A 398 -56.63 -25.52 -32.54
N THR A 399 -56.76 -24.27 -32.10
CA THR A 399 -55.67 -23.27 -32.11
C THR A 399 -54.44 -23.76 -31.35
N LEU A 400 -54.62 -24.35 -30.16
CA LEU A 400 -53.53 -24.90 -29.35
C LEU A 400 -52.87 -26.13 -30.00
N ASN A 401 -53.65 -27.00 -30.64
CA ASN A 401 -53.11 -28.17 -31.35
C ASN A 401 -52.35 -27.81 -32.63
N GLU A 402 -52.67 -26.69 -33.27
CA GLU A 402 -51.95 -26.17 -34.44
C GLU A 402 -50.57 -25.55 -34.07
N LEU A 403 -50.29 -25.29 -32.78
CA LEU A 403 -48.99 -24.80 -32.32
C LEU A 403 -47.92 -25.91 -32.32
N GLY A 404 -47.28 -26.10 -33.47
CA GLY A 404 -46.08 -26.92 -33.66
C GLY A 404 -44.76 -26.20 -33.29
N ASN A 405 -43.67 -26.97 -33.23
CA ASN A 405 -42.29 -26.47 -33.04
C ASN A 405 -42.06 -25.55 -31.82
N LEU A 406 -42.77 -25.79 -30.71
CA LEU A 406 -42.61 -25.05 -29.47
C LEU A 406 -41.35 -25.44 -28.69
N SER A 407 -40.74 -24.48 -27.99
CA SER A 407 -39.71 -24.76 -26.98
C SER A 407 -40.27 -25.63 -25.85
N ARG A 408 -39.42 -26.36 -25.13
CA ARG A 408 -39.86 -27.30 -24.08
C ARG A 408 -40.76 -26.64 -23.02
N LYS A 409 -40.48 -25.38 -22.67
CA LYS A 409 -41.25 -24.58 -21.71
C LYS A 409 -42.63 -24.23 -22.25
N LEU A 410 -42.71 -23.74 -23.49
CA LEU A 410 -43.97 -23.42 -24.15
C LEU A 410 -44.81 -24.67 -24.45
N ALA A 411 -44.18 -25.78 -24.82
CA ALA A 411 -44.85 -27.07 -24.99
C ALA A 411 -45.53 -27.52 -23.69
N THR A 412 -44.82 -27.51 -22.55
CA THR A 412 -45.42 -27.84 -21.25
C THR A 412 -46.59 -26.92 -20.89
N GLN A 413 -46.50 -25.62 -21.21
CA GLN A 413 -47.59 -24.67 -20.96
C GLN A 413 -48.78 -24.89 -21.90
N ARG A 414 -48.55 -25.13 -23.20
CA ARG A 414 -49.58 -25.54 -24.17
C ARG A 414 -50.29 -26.79 -23.70
N ASP A 415 -49.55 -27.82 -23.31
CA ASP A 415 -50.10 -29.13 -22.92
C ASP A 415 -50.92 -29.02 -21.63
N THR A 416 -50.44 -28.24 -20.66
CA THR A 416 -51.21 -27.89 -19.45
C THR A 416 -52.50 -27.15 -19.81
N ARG A 417 -52.47 -26.26 -20.80
CA ARG A 417 -53.64 -25.49 -21.25
C ARG A 417 -54.63 -26.35 -22.04
N LEU A 418 -54.15 -27.25 -22.90
CA LEU A 418 -54.95 -28.25 -23.59
C LEU A 418 -55.73 -29.10 -22.58
N GLN A 419 -55.06 -29.67 -21.58
CA GLN A 419 -55.71 -30.45 -20.52
C GLN A 419 -56.77 -29.64 -19.76
N GLN A 420 -56.53 -28.34 -19.49
CA GLN A 420 -57.53 -27.47 -18.86
C GLN A 420 -58.76 -27.25 -19.74
N VAL A 421 -58.57 -27.05 -21.06
CA VAL A 421 -59.64 -26.81 -22.03
C VAL A 421 -60.43 -28.11 -22.31
N GLU A 422 -59.75 -29.22 -22.53
CA GLU A 422 -60.34 -30.56 -22.67
C GLU A 422 -61.18 -30.93 -21.47
N LYS A 423 -60.65 -30.73 -20.25
CA LYS A 423 -61.40 -30.94 -19.01
C LYS A 423 -62.61 -30.02 -18.92
N ALA A 424 -62.49 -28.74 -19.27
CA ALA A 424 -63.62 -27.82 -19.22
C ALA A 424 -64.74 -28.20 -20.21
N ILE A 425 -64.39 -28.71 -21.40
CA ILE A 425 -65.32 -29.27 -22.37
C ILE A 425 -65.99 -30.53 -21.79
N ALA A 426 -65.20 -31.47 -21.28
CA ALA A 426 -65.70 -32.71 -20.69
C ALA A 426 -66.63 -32.46 -19.49
N ASP A 427 -66.29 -31.50 -18.61
CA ASP A 427 -67.10 -31.10 -17.45
C ASP A 427 -68.46 -30.49 -17.89
N ILE A 428 -68.50 -29.69 -18.97
CA ILE A 428 -69.75 -29.17 -19.54
C ILE A 428 -70.62 -30.33 -20.04
N LEU A 429 -70.06 -31.20 -20.90
CA LEU A 429 -70.79 -32.30 -21.51
C LEU A 429 -71.30 -33.30 -20.45
N ALA A 430 -70.46 -33.65 -19.48
CA ALA A 430 -70.82 -34.54 -18.38
C ALA A 430 -71.95 -33.97 -17.51
N GLN A 431 -72.02 -32.65 -17.32
CA GLN A 431 -73.13 -32.02 -16.59
C GLN A 431 -74.45 -32.03 -17.39
N ILE A 432 -74.40 -31.95 -18.72
CA ILE A 432 -75.59 -32.09 -19.58
C ILE A 432 -76.10 -33.53 -19.53
N SER A 433 -75.23 -34.52 -19.80
CA SER A 433 -75.60 -35.95 -19.73
C SER A 433 -75.94 -36.42 -18.31
N LYS A 434 -75.44 -35.74 -17.27
CA LYS A 434 -75.92 -35.94 -15.90
C LYS A 434 -77.33 -35.36 -15.72
N SER A 435 -77.60 -34.15 -16.22
CA SER A 435 -78.94 -33.54 -16.12
C SER A 435 -80.00 -34.36 -16.85
N HIS A 436 -79.67 -35.00 -17.98
CA HIS A 436 -80.53 -35.97 -18.68
C HIS A 436 -80.88 -37.19 -17.80
N ARG A 437 -79.88 -37.82 -17.16
CA ARG A 437 -80.09 -38.96 -16.26
C ARG A 437 -80.79 -38.57 -14.95
N ASP A 438 -80.46 -37.41 -14.39
CA ASP A 438 -81.12 -36.86 -13.20
C ASP A 438 -82.63 -36.65 -13.52
N LEU A 439 -82.96 -36.20 -14.75
CA LEU A 439 -84.33 -36.00 -15.27
C LEU A 439 -85.15 -37.30 -15.38
N GLU A 440 -84.56 -38.37 -15.90
CA GLU A 440 -85.20 -39.69 -16.04
C GLU A 440 -85.64 -40.29 -14.70
N ASN A 441 -84.96 -39.91 -13.61
CA ASN A 441 -85.19 -40.46 -12.26
C ASN A 441 -86.05 -39.55 -11.36
N VAL A 442 -86.62 -38.48 -11.91
CA VAL A 442 -87.49 -37.56 -11.13
C VAL A 442 -88.80 -38.24 -10.76
N ASN A 443 -89.06 -38.31 -9.45
CA ASN A 443 -90.33 -38.77 -8.87
C ASN A 443 -91.00 -37.73 -7.94
N GLN A 444 -90.35 -36.59 -7.69
CA GLN A 444 -90.88 -35.51 -6.85
C GLN A 444 -90.55 -34.13 -7.44
N GLN A 445 -91.49 -33.18 -7.35
CA GLN A 445 -91.31 -31.84 -7.93
C GLN A 445 -90.08 -31.10 -7.37
N ALA A 446 -89.71 -31.34 -6.11
CA ALA A 446 -88.53 -30.75 -5.47
C ALA A 446 -87.19 -31.12 -6.16
N GLN A 447 -87.14 -32.24 -6.89
CA GLN A 447 -85.94 -32.70 -7.61
C GLN A 447 -85.72 -31.97 -8.94
N LEU A 448 -86.77 -31.36 -9.53
CA LEU A 448 -86.67 -30.67 -10.82
C LEU A 448 -85.90 -29.34 -10.72
N GLN A 449 -86.07 -28.60 -9.62
CA GLN A 449 -85.50 -27.26 -9.48
C GLN A 449 -83.96 -27.26 -9.53
N PRO A 450 -83.22 -28.15 -8.82
CA PRO A 450 -81.77 -28.25 -8.95
C PRO A 450 -81.27 -28.62 -10.36
N ILE A 451 -82.04 -29.39 -11.13
CA ILE A 451 -81.68 -29.77 -12.51
C ILE A 451 -81.91 -28.57 -13.44
N ARG A 452 -83.04 -27.88 -13.28
CA ARG A 452 -83.41 -26.65 -14.00
C ARG A 452 -82.36 -25.56 -13.82
N ASP A 453 -81.97 -25.28 -12.58
CA ASP A 453 -80.98 -24.24 -12.27
C ASP A 453 -79.59 -24.60 -12.83
N ARG A 454 -79.20 -25.88 -12.80
CA ARG A 454 -77.96 -26.34 -13.45
C ARG A 454 -78.00 -26.14 -14.96
N LEU A 455 -79.07 -26.54 -15.63
CA LEU A 455 -79.24 -26.37 -17.08
C LEU A 455 -79.27 -24.89 -17.49
N ILE A 456 -79.97 -24.03 -16.74
CA ILE A 456 -79.96 -22.57 -16.96
C ILE A 456 -78.54 -22.00 -16.82
N SER A 457 -77.74 -22.48 -15.86
CA SER A 457 -76.35 -22.02 -15.69
C SER A 457 -75.41 -22.46 -16.85
N LEU A 458 -75.75 -23.55 -17.55
CA LEU A 458 -74.99 -24.09 -18.68
C LEU A 458 -75.42 -23.50 -20.04
N GLN A 459 -76.68 -23.08 -20.16
CA GLN A 459 -77.24 -22.50 -21.39
C GLN A 459 -76.38 -21.37 -22.00
N PRO A 460 -75.92 -20.34 -21.25
CA PRO A 460 -75.06 -19.30 -21.81
C PRO A 460 -73.63 -19.77 -22.13
N ARG A 461 -73.18 -20.90 -21.57
CA ARG A 461 -71.88 -21.51 -21.90
C ARG A 461 -71.95 -22.37 -23.18
N CYS A 462 -73.10 -22.96 -23.48
CA CYS A 462 -73.31 -23.79 -24.68
C CYS A 462 -73.96 -23.01 -25.83
N ALA A 463 -74.16 -21.70 -25.68
CA ALA A 463 -74.71 -20.85 -26.74
C ALA A 463 -73.99 -21.09 -28.07
N ASP A 464 -74.77 -21.10 -29.15
CA ASP A 464 -74.31 -21.29 -30.53
C ASP A 464 -73.78 -22.72 -30.85
N THR A 465 -74.08 -23.73 -30.01
CA THR A 465 -73.76 -25.15 -30.27
C THR A 465 -74.99 -26.07 -30.27
N GLU A 466 -74.86 -27.31 -30.74
CA GLU A 466 -75.94 -28.32 -30.71
C GLU A 466 -76.37 -28.64 -29.27
N GLU A 467 -75.43 -28.61 -28.33
CA GLU A 467 -75.69 -28.82 -26.90
C GLU A 467 -76.61 -27.74 -26.29
N ALA A 468 -76.68 -26.52 -26.83
CA ALA A 468 -77.70 -25.56 -26.41
C ALA A 468 -79.11 -25.95 -26.86
N LYS A 469 -79.27 -26.64 -28.00
CA LYS A 469 -80.56 -27.19 -28.41
C LYS A 469 -80.98 -28.33 -27.49
N GLU A 470 -80.03 -29.19 -27.11
CA GLU A 470 -80.24 -30.26 -26.12
C GLU A 470 -80.64 -29.71 -24.75
N ILE A 471 -79.91 -28.72 -24.21
CA ILE A 471 -80.28 -28.01 -22.97
C ILE A 471 -81.69 -27.42 -23.06
N THR A 472 -82.04 -26.81 -24.19
CA THR A 472 -83.38 -26.23 -24.41
C THR A 472 -84.47 -27.31 -24.45
N ALA A 473 -84.21 -28.46 -25.06
CA ALA A 473 -85.12 -29.60 -25.06
C ALA A 473 -85.31 -30.17 -23.64
N LEU A 474 -84.23 -30.34 -22.87
CA LEU A 474 -84.28 -30.79 -21.47
C LEU A 474 -85.04 -29.80 -20.57
N LEU A 475 -84.88 -28.48 -20.77
CA LEU A 475 -85.64 -27.47 -20.03
C LEU A 475 -87.14 -27.52 -20.35
N ASN A 476 -87.52 -27.76 -21.62
CA ASN A 476 -88.92 -27.97 -21.98
C ASN A 476 -89.49 -29.26 -21.36
N GLN A 477 -88.70 -30.34 -21.34
CA GLN A 477 -89.06 -31.61 -20.70
C GLN A 477 -89.25 -31.47 -19.17
N ILE A 478 -88.46 -30.62 -18.51
CA ILE A 478 -88.65 -30.27 -17.08
C ILE A 478 -90.03 -29.67 -16.84
N GLU A 479 -90.45 -28.68 -17.63
CA GLU A 479 -91.77 -28.05 -17.43
C GLU A 479 -92.93 -29.01 -17.78
N GLU A 480 -92.73 -29.95 -18.71
CA GLU A 480 -93.71 -31.02 -19.00
C GLU A 480 -93.85 -32.02 -17.84
N ILE A 481 -92.73 -32.51 -17.30
CA ILE A 481 -92.72 -33.42 -16.12
C ILE A 481 -93.29 -32.69 -14.90
N ARG A 482 -92.97 -31.40 -14.72
CA ARG A 482 -93.55 -30.55 -13.68
C ARG A 482 -95.07 -30.46 -13.80
N GLY A 483 -95.59 -30.24 -15.00
CA GLY A 483 -97.04 -30.23 -15.26
C GLY A 483 -97.70 -31.56 -14.89
N ARG A 484 -97.07 -32.69 -15.24
CA ARG A 484 -97.55 -34.04 -14.87
C ARG A 484 -97.53 -34.27 -13.35
N LEU A 485 -96.47 -33.89 -12.65
CA LEU A 485 -96.36 -34.05 -11.20
C LEU A 485 -97.36 -33.16 -10.45
N ILE A 486 -97.58 -31.92 -10.89
CA ILE A 486 -98.60 -31.04 -10.30
C ILE A 486 -100.01 -31.64 -10.46
N ALA A 487 -100.33 -32.18 -11.65
CA ALA A 487 -101.61 -32.87 -11.86
C ALA A 487 -101.74 -34.13 -10.98
N GLN A 488 -100.65 -34.87 -10.77
CA GLN A 488 -100.61 -36.03 -9.88
C GLN A 488 -100.79 -35.66 -8.40
N GLU A 489 -100.17 -34.57 -7.93
CA GLU A 489 -100.37 -34.04 -6.57
C GLU A 489 -101.79 -33.52 -6.34
N GLN A 490 -102.37 -32.84 -7.35
CA GLN A 490 -103.78 -32.43 -7.32
C GLN A 490 -104.70 -33.65 -7.22
N HIS A 491 -104.51 -34.66 -8.05
CA HIS A 491 -105.30 -35.89 -8.00
C HIS A 491 -105.12 -36.66 -6.69
N HIS A 492 -103.91 -36.68 -6.11
CA HIS A 492 -103.67 -37.25 -4.77
C HIS A 492 -104.36 -36.45 -3.65
N THR A 493 -104.52 -35.14 -3.83
CA THR A 493 -105.22 -34.25 -2.88
C THR A 493 -106.74 -34.45 -2.97
N GLU A 494 -107.28 -34.61 -4.18
CA GLU A 494 -108.67 -35.01 -4.41
C GLU A 494 -108.97 -36.40 -3.80
N LEU A 495 -108.08 -37.39 -4.01
CA LEU A 495 -108.17 -38.71 -3.38
C LEU A 495 -108.14 -38.63 -1.85
N LYS A 496 -107.29 -37.77 -1.25
CA LYS A 496 -107.33 -37.52 0.19
C LYS A 496 -108.64 -36.90 0.65
N GLN A 497 -109.21 -35.95 -0.10
CA GLN A 497 -110.51 -35.34 0.24
C GLN A 497 -111.69 -36.31 0.04
N ALA A 498 -111.60 -37.27 -0.89
CA ALA A 498 -112.56 -38.35 -1.04
C ALA A 498 -112.48 -39.37 0.10
N ILE A 499 -111.26 -39.77 0.50
CA ILE A 499 -111.02 -40.70 1.62
C ILE A 499 -111.46 -40.11 2.97
N LEU A 500 -111.30 -38.80 3.17
CA LEU A 500 -111.79 -38.09 4.36
C LEU A 500 -113.32 -37.90 4.42
N ARG A 501 -114.07 -38.34 3.40
CA ARG A 501 -115.54 -38.27 3.37
C ARG A 501 -116.24 -39.63 3.40
N VAL A 502 -115.48 -40.73 3.47
CA VAL A 502 -116.03 -42.10 3.51
C VAL A 502 -115.20 -42.98 4.45
N LYS A 503 -115.51 -42.93 5.76
CA LYS A 503 -115.41 -44.04 6.74
C LYS A 503 -115.76 -43.61 8.18
N ASP A 504 -117.05 -43.36 8.38
CA ASP A 504 -117.74 -43.86 9.58
C ASP A 504 -118.68 -45.00 9.09
N ASP A 505 -119.03 -45.91 10.01
CA ASP A 505 -119.92 -47.09 9.83
C ASP A 505 -119.48 -48.29 8.94
N ALA A 506 -118.89 -49.27 9.64
CA ALA A 506 -119.38 -50.68 9.70
C ALA A 506 -119.07 -51.66 8.50
N PRO A 507 -119.30 -53.00 8.64
CA PRO A 507 -118.15 -53.93 8.72
C PRO A 507 -118.26 -55.28 7.94
N LEU A 508 -117.24 -56.15 8.13
CA LEU A 508 -117.18 -57.62 7.91
C LEU A 508 -116.96 -58.20 6.47
N LEU A 509 -116.03 -59.17 6.41
CA LEU A 509 -115.92 -60.35 5.52
C LEU A 509 -115.83 -60.16 3.98
N GLU A 510 -115.15 -61.00 3.17
CA GLU A 510 -114.12 -62.05 3.35
C GLU A 510 -113.59 -62.46 1.93
N LEU A 511 -112.59 -63.36 1.82
CA LEU A 511 -112.11 -64.03 0.58
C LEU A 511 -111.39 -63.09 -0.44
N THR A 512 -110.45 -63.46 -1.33
CA THR A 512 -109.62 -64.66 -1.68
C THR A 512 -108.52 -64.18 -2.67
N GLU A 513 -107.35 -64.80 -2.89
CA GLU A 513 -106.53 -65.80 -2.17
C GLU A 513 -105.09 -65.83 -2.76
N GLY A 514 -104.17 -66.62 -2.18
CA GLY A 514 -102.93 -67.09 -2.83
C GLY A 514 -101.69 -66.19 -2.69
N ARG A 515 -100.53 -66.67 -2.23
CA ARG A 515 -100.08 -68.04 -1.87
C ARG A 515 -99.00 -67.92 -0.78
N THR A 516 -99.21 -68.44 0.43
CA THR A 516 -98.69 -69.74 0.94
C THR A 516 -97.15 -69.90 0.96
N GLN A 517 -96.49 -70.38 2.02
CA GLN A 517 -96.95 -70.83 3.36
C GLN A 517 -95.72 -71.03 4.30
N LEU A 518 -95.98 -70.97 5.62
CA LEU A 518 -95.39 -71.76 6.73
C LEU A 518 -93.91 -72.20 6.64
N GLN A 519 -93.02 -71.92 7.60
CA GLN A 519 -93.19 -71.97 9.07
C GLN A 519 -93.71 -73.33 9.59
N GLU A 520 -92.98 -74.41 9.28
CA GLU A 520 -92.93 -75.58 10.17
C GLU A 520 -91.59 -75.63 10.92
N LEU A 521 -91.70 -76.03 12.17
CA LEU A 521 -90.65 -76.09 13.20
C LEU A 521 -90.53 -77.57 13.59
N VAL A 522 -89.33 -78.03 14.00
CA VAL A 522 -89.07 -79.38 14.58
C VAL A 522 -89.09 -80.49 13.49
N ASP A 523 -88.08 -81.36 13.32
CA ASP A 523 -87.14 -81.98 14.28
C ASP A 523 -85.72 -82.28 13.69
N LEU A 524 -84.82 -82.86 14.51
CA LEU A 524 -83.41 -83.28 14.25
C LEU A 524 -83.13 -84.10 12.94
N PRO A 525 -81.85 -84.26 12.45
CA PRO A 525 -80.56 -84.11 13.16
C PRO A 525 -79.42 -83.37 12.39
N VAL A 526 -78.23 -83.36 13.01
CA VAL A 526 -76.92 -82.91 12.48
C VAL A 526 -76.62 -83.40 11.06
N ASP A 527 -76.26 -82.50 10.15
CA ASP A 527 -75.67 -82.85 8.85
C ASP A 527 -74.34 -82.13 8.58
N LEU A 528 -73.38 -82.85 8.01
CA LEU A 528 -71.96 -82.50 7.85
C LEU A 528 -71.72 -81.36 6.84
N ALA A 529 -72.76 -80.94 6.11
CA ALA A 529 -72.71 -79.83 5.17
C ALA A 529 -72.34 -78.49 5.85
N GLN A 530 -72.97 -78.16 6.98
CA GLN A 530 -72.78 -76.86 7.64
C GLN A 530 -71.40 -76.74 8.31
N LEU A 531 -70.79 -77.86 8.74
CA LEU A 531 -69.40 -77.89 9.20
C LEU A 531 -68.40 -77.76 8.03
N ARG A 532 -68.70 -78.32 6.85
CA ARG A 532 -67.89 -78.10 5.65
C ARG A 532 -68.00 -76.67 5.15
N GLU A 533 -69.18 -76.07 5.18
CA GLU A 533 -69.40 -74.68 4.78
C GLU A 533 -68.74 -73.70 5.76
N ASN A 534 -68.93 -73.89 7.08
CA ASN A 534 -68.26 -73.05 8.09
C ASN A 534 -66.74 -73.23 8.09
N ARG A 535 -66.22 -74.45 7.81
CA ARG A 535 -64.79 -74.69 7.60
C ARG A 535 -64.29 -74.05 6.30
N GLY A 536 -65.09 -74.07 5.23
CA GLY A 536 -64.82 -73.39 3.97
C GLY A 536 -64.71 -71.88 4.18
N ARG A 537 -65.73 -71.25 4.75
CA ARG A 537 -65.73 -69.81 5.10
C ARG A 537 -64.60 -69.45 6.08
N ALA A 538 -64.24 -70.32 7.02
CA ALA A 538 -63.13 -70.10 7.93
C ALA A 538 -61.76 -70.19 7.22
N LEU A 539 -61.61 -71.11 6.26
CA LEU A 539 -60.41 -71.22 5.42
C LEU A 539 -60.31 -70.05 4.44
N GLU A 540 -61.39 -69.68 3.76
CA GLU A 540 -61.46 -68.46 2.91
C GLU A 540 -61.12 -67.21 3.72
N LYS A 541 -61.65 -67.08 4.94
CA LYS A 541 -61.30 -65.98 5.84
C LYS A 541 -59.83 -66.01 6.23
N ALA A 542 -59.26 -67.17 6.56
CA ALA A 542 -57.84 -67.31 6.87
C ALA A 542 -56.93 -66.99 5.67
N VAL A 543 -57.30 -67.44 4.47
CA VAL A 543 -56.61 -67.15 3.19
C VAL A 543 -56.72 -65.67 2.83
N SER A 544 -57.87 -65.02 3.05
CA SER A 544 -58.04 -63.59 2.84
C SER A 544 -57.19 -62.74 3.80
N VAL A 545 -57.02 -63.19 5.05
CA VAL A 545 -56.14 -62.55 6.02
C VAL A 545 -54.67 -62.72 5.62
N ILE A 546 -54.27 -63.91 5.13
CA ILE A 546 -52.92 -64.15 4.60
C ILE A 546 -52.65 -63.25 3.39
N HIS A 547 -53.57 -63.18 2.42
CA HIS A 547 -53.45 -62.30 1.26
C HIS A 547 -53.34 -60.83 1.67
N SER A 548 -54.19 -60.35 2.58
CA SER A 548 -54.14 -58.98 3.06
C SER A 548 -52.82 -58.67 3.79
N GLN A 549 -52.28 -59.63 4.55
CA GLN A 549 -50.98 -59.49 5.21
C GLN A 549 -49.80 -59.51 4.21
N ILE A 550 -49.89 -60.30 3.14
CA ILE A 550 -48.91 -60.29 2.04
C ILE A 550 -48.94 -58.94 1.29
N GLU A 551 -50.13 -58.44 0.96
CA GLU A 551 -50.31 -57.16 0.27
C GLU A 551 -49.89 -55.96 1.16
N GLN A 552 -50.13 -56.03 2.47
CA GLN A 552 -49.60 -55.04 3.41
C GLN A 552 -48.07 -55.12 3.52
N ALA A 553 -47.47 -56.32 3.55
CA ALA A 553 -46.02 -56.49 3.56
C ALA A 553 -45.39 -55.99 2.25
N GLU A 554 -46.00 -56.25 1.09
CA GLU A 554 -45.61 -55.71 -0.22
C GLU A 554 -45.63 -54.18 -0.24
N ASN A 555 -46.75 -53.58 0.14
CA ASN A 555 -46.87 -52.12 0.17
C ASN A 555 -45.92 -51.48 1.20
N THR A 556 -45.70 -52.12 2.35
CA THR A 556 -44.76 -51.59 3.36
C THR A 556 -43.30 -51.75 2.91
N LEU A 557 -42.96 -52.84 2.22
CA LEU A 557 -41.65 -53.08 1.63
C LEU A 557 -41.33 -52.06 0.52
N ALA A 558 -42.27 -51.85 -0.41
CA ALA A 558 -42.12 -50.89 -1.50
C ALA A 558 -41.95 -49.45 -1.01
N ASN A 559 -42.61 -49.09 0.10
CA ASN A 559 -42.57 -47.76 0.70
C ASN A 559 -41.56 -47.63 1.86
N ALA A 560 -40.73 -48.64 2.12
CA ALA A 560 -39.74 -48.56 3.18
C ALA A 560 -38.62 -47.56 2.83
N GLN A 561 -38.45 -46.57 3.72
CA GLN A 561 -37.43 -45.51 3.65
C GLN A 561 -36.37 -45.65 4.74
N THR A 562 -36.56 -46.56 5.70
CA THR A 562 -35.63 -46.77 6.83
C THR A 562 -35.45 -48.25 7.14
N THR A 563 -34.26 -48.63 7.59
CA THR A 563 -33.94 -49.98 8.07
C THR A 563 -34.88 -50.43 9.21
N LYS A 564 -35.37 -49.49 10.03
CA LYS A 564 -36.37 -49.75 11.08
C LYS A 564 -37.72 -50.19 10.53
N GLN A 565 -38.21 -49.60 9.42
CA GLN A 565 -39.44 -50.06 8.77
C GLN A 565 -39.28 -51.47 8.18
N LEU A 566 -38.11 -51.75 7.57
CA LEU A 566 -37.81 -53.09 7.04
C LEU A 566 -37.80 -54.17 8.13
N ARG A 567 -37.35 -53.89 9.37
CA ARG A 567 -37.39 -54.90 10.45
C ARG A 567 -38.82 -55.36 10.76
N ASN A 568 -39.81 -54.47 10.74
CA ASN A 568 -41.22 -54.84 10.95
C ASN A 568 -41.76 -55.70 9.78
N VAL A 569 -41.33 -55.41 8.55
CA VAL A 569 -41.63 -56.23 7.37
C VAL A 569 -40.99 -57.62 7.48
N GLN A 570 -39.75 -57.70 7.97
CA GLN A 570 -39.02 -58.95 8.20
C GLN A 570 -39.80 -59.88 9.12
N GLU A 571 -40.20 -59.40 10.30
CA GLU A 571 -40.98 -60.16 11.29
C GLU A 571 -42.30 -60.67 10.69
N THR A 572 -42.97 -59.83 9.89
CA THR A 572 -44.22 -60.17 9.19
C THR A 572 -44.00 -61.26 8.13
N LEU A 573 -42.96 -61.14 7.31
CA LEU A 573 -42.64 -62.10 6.24
C LEU A 573 -42.20 -63.47 6.79
N TYR A 574 -41.41 -63.53 7.87
CA TYR A 574 -41.08 -64.82 8.51
C TYR A 574 -42.30 -65.48 9.15
N GLY A 575 -43.19 -64.69 9.79
CA GLY A 575 -44.46 -65.18 10.32
C GLY A 575 -45.40 -65.71 9.23
N LEU A 576 -45.40 -65.09 8.05
CA LEU A 576 -46.13 -65.57 6.87
C LEU A 576 -45.48 -66.84 6.29
N LYS A 577 -44.15 -66.91 6.18
CA LYS A 577 -43.44 -68.09 5.65
C LYS A 577 -43.74 -69.35 6.46
N GLN A 578 -43.80 -69.26 7.78
CA GLN A 578 -44.21 -70.39 8.64
C GLN A 578 -45.67 -70.82 8.45
N ARG A 579 -46.56 -69.89 8.07
CA ARG A 579 -48.00 -70.15 7.92
C ARG A 579 -48.42 -70.59 6.51
N CYS A 580 -47.60 -70.33 5.49
CA CYS A 580 -47.90 -70.60 4.08
C CYS A 580 -47.09 -71.77 3.50
N ALA A 581 -46.31 -72.50 4.29
CA ALA A 581 -45.31 -73.46 3.81
C ALA A 581 -45.85 -74.61 2.92
N GLU A 582 -47.16 -74.88 2.94
CA GLU A 582 -47.82 -75.92 2.13
C GLU A 582 -48.82 -75.31 1.12
N THR A 583 -48.76 -74.00 0.85
CA THR A 583 -49.71 -73.27 0.00
C THR A 583 -48.99 -72.55 -1.15
N PRO A 584 -49.64 -72.30 -2.31
CA PRO A 584 -48.99 -71.64 -3.46
C PRO A 584 -48.50 -70.21 -3.16
N GLU A 585 -49.00 -69.58 -2.10
CA GLU A 585 -48.52 -68.28 -1.60
C GLU A 585 -47.10 -68.36 -1.00
N ALA A 586 -46.55 -69.55 -0.73
CA ALA A 586 -45.17 -69.74 -0.27
C ALA A 586 -44.15 -69.07 -1.21
N GLU A 587 -44.25 -69.31 -2.52
CA GLU A 587 -43.34 -68.75 -3.53
C GLU A 587 -43.39 -67.22 -3.54
N ARG A 588 -44.58 -66.63 -3.37
CA ARG A 588 -44.76 -65.18 -3.26
C ARG A 588 -44.10 -64.63 -2.00
N VAL A 589 -44.24 -65.30 -0.85
CA VAL A 589 -43.57 -64.88 0.39
C VAL A 589 -42.05 -65.01 0.30
N GLU A 590 -41.52 -66.03 -0.39
CA GLU A 590 -40.07 -66.16 -0.62
C GLU A 590 -39.53 -65.06 -1.54
N ALA A 591 -40.22 -64.75 -2.65
CA ALA A 591 -39.86 -63.63 -3.52
C ALA A 591 -39.88 -62.28 -2.79
N LEU A 592 -40.73 -62.12 -1.78
CA LEU A 592 -40.76 -60.91 -0.94
C LEU A 592 -39.63 -60.87 0.10
N LEU A 593 -39.19 -62.02 0.62
CA LEU A 593 -38.00 -62.10 1.47
C LEU A 593 -36.73 -61.76 0.69
N GLU A 594 -36.61 -62.20 -0.56
CA GLU A 594 -35.48 -61.85 -1.43
C GLU A 594 -35.48 -60.34 -1.76
N ARG A 595 -36.63 -59.78 -2.17
CA ARG A 595 -36.79 -58.33 -2.37
C ARG A 595 -36.52 -57.51 -1.10
N TRP A 596 -36.95 -58.02 0.06
CA TRP A 596 -36.66 -57.41 1.35
C TRP A 596 -35.17 -57.37 1.65
N GLN A 597 -34.44 -58.45 1.35
CA GLN A 597 -33.00 -58.54 1.59
C GLN A 597 -32.22 -57.57 0.68
N ILE A 598 -32.57 -57.51 -0.61
CA ILE A 598 -32.02 -56.50 -1.55
C ILE A 598 -32.29 -55.08 -1.02
N ARG A 599 -33.54 -54.79 -0.64
CA ARG A 599 -33.92 -53.46 -0.13
C ARG A 599 -33.25 -53.09 1.20
N GLN A 600 -32.92 -54.08 2.02
CA GLN A 600 -32.15 -53.89 3.25
C GLN A 600 -30.70 -53.51 2.94
N GLU A 601 -30.07 -54.16 1.96
CA GLU A 601 -28.71 -53.82 1.53
C GLU A 601 -28.66 -52.43 0.88
N GLU A 602 -29.63 -52.07 0.04
CA GLU A 602 -29.78 -50.71 -0.53
C GLU A 602 -29.86 -49.64 0.57
N LEU A 603 -30.76 -49.79 1.55
CA LEU A 603 -30.90 -48.81 2.64
C LEU A 603 -29.68 -48.79 3.56
N ALA A 604 -29.02 -49.93 3.82
CA ALA A 604 -27.79 -49.98 4.60
C ALA A 604 -26.60 -49.33 3.87
N GLN A 605 -26.54 -49.40 2.53
CA GLN A 605 -25.56 -48.67 1.73
C GLN A 605 -25.86 -47.16 1.76
N ALA A 606 -27.12 -46.76 1.62
CA ALA A 606 -27.53 -45.36 1.73
C ALA A 606 -27.24 -44.75 3.12
N GLU A 607 -27.48 -45.50 4.20
CA GLU A 607 -27.12 -45.09 5.58
C GLU A 607 -25.60 -44.92 5.74
N ARG A 608 -24.78 -45.83 5.20
CA ARG A 608 -23.31 -45.68 5.23
C ARG A 608 -22.82 -44.46 4.44
N HIS A 609 -23.37 -44.23 3.25
CA HIS A 609 -23.03 -43.07 2.42
C HIS A 609 -23.45 -41.76 3.10
N ALA A 610 -24.62 -41.74 3.77
CA ALA A 610 -25.08 -40.61 4.58
C ALA A 610 -24.15 -40.32 5.78
N ASP A 611 -23.67 -41.34 6.48
CA ASP A 611 -22.71 -41.18 7.59
C ASP A 611 -21.31 -40.75 7.12
N GLU A 612 -20.88 -41.18 5.92
CA GLU A 612 -19.64 -40.72 5.30
C GLU A 612 -19.72 -39.25 4.88
N ILE A 613 -20.85 -38.84 4.26
CA ILE A 613 -21.17 -37.43 4.00
C ILE A 613 -21.12 -36.59 5.28
N ARG A 614 -21.74 -37.06 6.38
CA ARG A 614 -21.70 -36.34 7.67
C ARG A 614 -20.30 -36.17 8.21
N ARG A 615 -19.44 -37.20 8.14
CA ARG A 615 -18.04 -37.10 8.57
C ARG A 615 -17.27 -36.03 7.79
N ILE A 616 -17.52 -35.89 6.49
CA ILE A 616 -16.93 -34.85 5.64
C ILE A 616 -17.43 -33.46 6.06
N LEU A 617 -18.74 -33.32 6.33
CA LEU A 617 -19.34 -32.06 6.81
C LEU A 617 -18.83 -31.66 8.21
N ASP A 618 -18.69 -32.61 9.14
CA ASP A 618 -18.19 -32.38 10.50
C ASP A 618 -16.71 -31.99 10.51
N ALA A 619 -15.89 -32.61 9.66
CA ALA A 619 -14.44 -32.33 9.56
C ALA A 619 -14.09 -30.90 9.08
N ALA A 620 -15.04 -30.21 8.43
CA ALA A 620 -14.86 -28.89 7.84
C ALA A 620 -14.87 -27.74 8.88
N ASP A 621 -13.88 -27.67 9.78
CA ASP A 621 -13.80 -26.63 10.82
C ASP A 621 -13.66 -25.21 10.23
N PRO A 622 -14.63 -24.28 10.45
CA PRO A 622 -14.58 -22.90 9.95
C PRO A 622 -13.45 -22.06 10.58
N LYS A 623 -12.73 -22.57 11.59
CA LYS A 623 -11.53 -21.94 12.18
C LYS A 623 -10.21 -22.40 11.55
N ALA A 624 -10.25 -23.32 10.58
CA ALA A 624 -9.06 -23.82 9.90
C ALA A 624 -8.32 -22.74 9.08
N THR A 625 -7.17 -23.10 8.53
CA THR A 625 -6.44 -22.27 7.56
C THR A 625 -7.24 -22.11 6.27
N LEU A 626 -7.03 -21.01 5.55
CA LEU A 626 -7.73 -20.68 4.31
C LEU A 626 -7.66 -21.81 3.28
N LYS A 627 -6.48 -22.42 3.12
CA LYS A 627 -6.28 -23.64 2.31
C LYS A 627 -7.24 -24.76 2.70
N ARG A 628 -7.31 -25.11 3.99
CA ARG A 628 -8.22 -26.17 4.49
C ARG A 628 -9.69 -25.81 4.34
N LEU A 629 -10.05 -24.53 4.43
CA LEU A 629 -11.42 -24.07 4.18
C LEU A 629 -11.80 -24.23 2.70
N ILE A 630 -10.89 -23.92 1.78
CA ILE A 630 -11.07 -24.10 0.33
C ILE A 630 -11.11 -25.60 -0.02
N GLU A 631 -10.18 -26.40 0.52
CA GLU A 631 -10.17 -27.87 0.37
C GLU A 631 -11.47 -28.49 0.89
N ALA A 632 -11.97 -28.06 2.05
CA ALA A 632 -13.24 -28.52 2.60
C ALA A 632 -14.44 -28.06 1.77
N GLN A 633 -14.46 -26.82 1.28
CA GLN A 633 -15.52 -26.33 0.39
C GLN A 633 -15.56 -27.14 -0.92
N GLN A 634 -14.39 -27.46 -1.49
CA GLN A 634 -14.28 -28.31 -2.66
C GLN A 634 -14.77 -29.74 -2.37
N GLN A 635 -14.32 -30.37 -1.27
CA GLN A 635 -14.80 -31.70 -0.87
C GLN A 635 -16.33 -31.75 -0.68
N VAL A 636 -16.92 -30.73 -0.07
CA VAL A 636 -18.38 -30.64 0.14
C VAL A 636 -19.14 -30.38 -1.17
N ASN A 637 -18.54 -29.66 -2.13
CA ASN A 637 -19.10 -29.48 -3.47
C ASN A 637 -18.98 -30.74 -4.35
N GLU A 638 -17.94 -31.55 -4.16
CA GLU A 638 -17.72 -32.83 -4.87
C GLU A 638 -18.66 -33.95 -4.39
N LEU A 639 -19.43 -33.73 -3.30
CA LEU A 639 -20.48 -34.64 -2.84
C LEU A 639 -21.64 -34.72 -3.85
N SER A 640 -21.51 -35.63 -4.80
CA SER A 640 -22.60 -36.08 -5.68
C SER A 640 -23.52 -37.08 -4.95
N ASN A 641 -24.79 -37.14 -5.36
CA ASN A 641 -25.81 -38.05 -4.80
C ASN A 641 -26.06 -37.90 -3.28
N VAL A 642 -26.06 -36.64 -2.78
CA VAL A 642 -26.43 -36.34 -1.39
C VAL A 642 -27.93 -36.61 -1.16
N PRO A 643 -28.30 -37.44 -0.16
CA PRO A 643 -29.71 -37.69 0.19
C PRO A 643 -30.49 -36.40 0.53
N ASP A 644 -31.76 -36.32 0.14
CA ASP A 644 -32.61 -35.12 0.31
C ASP A 644 -32.65 -34.55 1.74
N ASN A 645 -32.54 -35.41 2.75
CA ASN A 645 -32.50 -35.02 4.16
C ASN A 645 -31.16 -34.39 4.60
N LEU A 646 -30.07 -34.58 3.84
CA LEU A 646 -28.75 -34.00 4.07
C LEU A 646 -28.43 -32.80 3.18
N ILE A 647 -29.19 -32.54 2.10
CA ILE A 647 -28.97 -31.37 1.22
C ILE A 647 -28.95 -30.06 2.03
N LYS A 648 -29.90 -29.89 2.96
CA LYS A 648 -29.94 -28.69 3.84
C LYS A 648 -28.71 -28.56 4.74
N GLU A 649 -28.17 -29.68 5.22
CA GLU A 649 -27.00 -29.73 6.10
C GLU A 649 -25.72 -29.39 5.31
N ARG A 650 -25.61 -29.93 4.08
CA ARG A 650 -24.57 -29.55 3.10
C ARG A 650 -24.60 -28.06 2.78
N ASP A 651 -25.77 -27.53 2.38
CA ASP A 651 -25.92 -26.15 1.94
C ASP A 651 -25.64 -25.16 3.09
N GLN A 652 -26.09 -25.49 4.31
CA GLN A 652 -25.75 -24.74 5.52
C GLN A 652 -24.24 -24.76 5.80
N ARG A 653 -23.54 -25.88 5.55
CA ARG A 653 -22.11 -26.00 5.76
C ARG A 653 -21.29 -25.26 4.70
N LEU A 654 -21.70 -25.31 3.44
CA LEU A 654 -21.12 -24.50 2.36
C LEU A 654 -21.22 -23.00 2.68
N ALA A 655 -22.39 -22.52 3.08
CA ALA A 655 -22.58 -21.12 3.49
C ALA A 655 -21.68 -20.70 4.68
N GLN A 656 -21.43 -21.60 5.64
CA GLN A 656 -20.49 -21.35 6.74
C GLN A 656 -19.02 -21.26 6.27
N LEU A 657 -18.62 -22.13 5.33
CA LEU A 657 -17.27 -22.11 4.75
C LEU A 657 -17.05 -20.87 3.89
N GLU A 658 -18.02 -20.51 3.05
CA GLU A 658 -18.01 -19.28 2.25
C GLU A 658 -17.92 -18.03 3.13
N GLN A 659 -18.70 -17.97 4.20
CA GLN A 659 -18.63 -16.88 5.17
C GLN A 659 -17.25 -16.81 5.85
N ALA A 660 -16.65 -17.94 6.23
CA ALA A 660 -15.33 -18.00 6.84
C ALA A 660 -14.20 -17.58 5.88
N ILE A 661 -14.28 -18.00 4.61
CA ILE A 661 -13.36 -17.62 3.53
C ILE A 661 -13.47 -16.11 3.24
N SER A 662 -14.70 -15.59 3.08
CA SER A 662 -14.96 -14.14 2.92
C SER A 662 -14.34 -13.37 4.07
N THR A 663 -14.62 -13.76 5.32
CA THR A 663 -14.11 -13.07 6.51
C THR A 663 -12.58 -12.97 6.53
N ILE A 664 -11.84 -13.97 6.03
CA ILE A 664 -10.38 -13.89 5.91
C ILE A 664 -9.97 -12.86 4.85
N ARG A 665 -10.61 -12.87 3.68
CA ARG A 665 -10.31 -11.92 2.58
C ARG A 665 -10.68 -10.49 2.95
N ASP A 666 -11.83 -10.29 3.59
CA ASP A 666 -12.28 -9.01 4.13
C ASP A 666 -11.28 -8.45 5.18
N GLN A 667 -10.65 -9.34 5.97
CA GLN A 667 -9.59 -8.96 6.92
C GLN A 667 -8.27 -8.56 6.21
N ILE A 668 -7.95 -9.16 5.06
CA ILE A 668 -6.78 -8.79 4.25
C ILE A 668 -7.02 -7.44 3.57
N GLU A 669 -8.18 -7.21 2.96
CA GLU A 669 -8.55 -5.91 2.40
C GLU A 669 -8.62 -4.81 3.46
N GLY A 670 -9.16 -5.12 4.64
CA GLY A 670 -9.14 -4.22 5.81
C GLY A 670 -7.72 -3.83 6.20
N ALA A 671 -6.82 -4.81 6.37
CA ALA A 671 -5.41 -4.54 6.69
C ALA A 671 -4.68 -3.74 5.59
N ARG A 672 -5.02 -3.97 4.32
CA ARG A 672 -4.53 -3.17 3.18
C ARG A 672 -5.02 -1.72 3.27
N ALA A 673 -6.29 -1.49 3.56
CA ALA A 673 -6.86 -0.16 3.74
C ALA A 673 -6.24 0.57 4.95
N ASP A 674 -6.15 -0.10 6.10
CA ASP A 674 -5.50 0.43 7.31
C ASP A 674 -4.04 0.81 7.05
N LEU A 675 -3.29 0.00 6.29
CA LEU A 675 -1.91 0.31 5.89
C LEU A 675 -1.82 1.59 5.05
N THR A 676 -2.77 1.82 4.13
CA THR A 676 -2.81 3.06 3.33
C THR A 676 -3.25 4.28 4.14
N ALA A 677 -4.03 4.09 5.22
CA ALA A 677 -4.48 5.14 6.12
C ALA A 677 -3.50 5.42 7.29
N ALA A 678 -2.47 4.58 7.46
CA ALA A 678 -1.55 4.60 8.59
C ALA A 678 -0.70 5.89 8.64
N SER A 679 -1.13 6.84 9.46
CA SER A 679 -0.50 8.17 9.62
C SER A 679 0.62 8.21 10.68
N ASN A 680 0.86 7.12 11.40
CA ASN A 680 1.78 7.07 12.51
C ASN A 680 2.33 5.65 12.78
N ARG A 681 3.45 5.57 13.50
CA ARG A 681 4.14 4.32 13.87
C ARG A 681 3.24 3.28 14.55
N ASN A 682 2.32 3.68 15.41
CA ASN A 682 1.49 2.74 16.17
C ASN A 682 0.50 2.04 15.24
N ALA A 683 -0.18 2.80 14.37
CA ALA A 683 -1.06 2.25 13.34
C ALA A 683 -0.32 1.24 12.44
N ILE A 684 0.90 1.58 11.96
CA ILE A 684 1.73 0.66 11.16
C ILE A 684 2.03 -0.64 11.95
N SER A 685 2.34 -0.53 13.25
CA SER A 685 2.62 -1.70 14.10
C SER A 685 1.39 -2.56 14.35
N GLU A 686 0.23 -1.95 14.60
CA GLU A 686 -1.04 -2.64 14.81
C GLU A 686 -1.48 -3.39 13.53
N THR A 687 -1.37 -2.75 12.36
CA THR A 687 -1.60 -3.39 11.06
C THR A 687 -0.62 -4.53 10.81
N ARG A 688 0.67 -4.37 11.16
CA ARG A 688 1.68 -5.43 11.04
C ARG A 688 1.36 -6.65 11.92
N ASP A 689 0.91 -6.43 13.15
CA ASP A 689 0.51 -7.51 14.06
C ASP A 689 -0.79 -8.21 13.62
N ALA A 690 -1.70 -7.50 12.95
CA ALA A 690 -2.87 -8.09 12.31
C ALA A 690 -2.47 -8.97 11.11
N LEU A 691 -1.60 -8.47 10.23
CA LEU A 691 -1.08 -9.21 9.08
C LEU A 691 -0.32 -10.48 9.48
N LEU A 692 0.50 -10.44 10.54
CA LEU A 692 1.17 -11.65 11.07
C LEU A 692 0.18 -12.73 11.54
N LYS A 693 -0.96 -12.34 12.14
CA LYS A 693 -2.02 -13.28 12.53
C LYS A 693 -2.75 -13.84 11.31
N LEU A 694 -2.94 -13.04 10.26
CA LEU A 694 -3.53 -13.49 8.99
C LEU A 694 -2.59 -14.42 8.22
N GLN A 695 -1.28 -14.18 8.22
CA GLN A 695 -0.27 -15.04 7.58
C GLN A 695 -0.37 -16.47 8.11
N ALA A 696 -0.45 -16.64 9.44
CA ALA A 696 -0.63 -17.95 10.07
C ALA A 696 -1.96 -18.65 9.70
N ARG A 697 -2.98 -17.92 9.22
CA ARG A 697 -4.22 -18.48 8.69
C ARG A 697 -4.16 -18.77 7.20
N CYS A 698 -3.26 -18.15 6.44
CA CYS A 698 -3.21 -18.21 4.98
C CYS A 698 -2.06 -19.09 4.44
N VAL A 699 -1.36 -19.85 5.29
CA VAL A 699 -0.25 -20.73 4.86
C VAL A 699 -0.64 -21.63 3.69
N ASP A 700 0.26 -21.72 2.69
CA ASP A 700 0.12 -22.42 1.42
C ASP A 700 -1.02 -21.90 0.51
N THR A 701 -1.38 -20.61 0.58
CA THR A 701 -2.36 -19.97 -0.32
C THR A 701 -1.75 -18.78 -1.07
N PRO A 702 -2.26 -18.37 -2.25
CA PRO A 702 -1.78 -17.16 -2.93
C PRO A 702 -1.95 -15.90 -2.07
N GLU A 703 -2.94 -15.87 -1.17
CA GLU A 703 -3.09 -14.82 -0.16
C GLU A 703 -1.90 -14.70 0.81
N GLU A 704 -1.08 -15.76 1.01
CA GLU A 704 0.15 -15.69 1.83
C GLU A 704 1.21 -14.79 1.23
N GLU A 705 1.38 -14.83 -0.10
CA GLU A 705 2.35 -14.00 -0.81
C GLU A 705 1.95 -12.52 -0.70
N GLU A 706 0.66 -12.22 -0.87
CA GLU A 706 0.12 -10.88 -0.67
C GLU A 706 0.36 -10.37 0.76
N ILE A 707 0.03 -11.17 1.78
CA ILE A 707 0.26 -10.80 3.18
C ILE A 707 1.75 -10.57 3.44
N THR A 708 2.63 -11.36 2.83
CA THR A 708 4.09 -11.21 2.93
C THR A 708 4.57 -9.90 2.30
N GLN A 709 4.02 -9.51 1.14
CA GLN A 709 4.28 -8.22 0.51
C GLN A 709 3.77 -7.04 1.36
N LEU A 710 2.56 -7.15 1.93
CA LEU A 710 2.01 -6.14 2.85
C LEU A 710 2.86 -6.00 4.11
N ILE A 711 3.32 -7.12 4.70
CA ILE A 711 4.26 -7.14 5.83
C ILE A 711 5.56 -6.40 5.48
N SER A 712 6.17 -6.71 4.33
CA SER A 712 7.37 -6.00 3.85
C SER A 712 7.12 -4.49 3.72
N ARG A 713 5.95 -4.08 3.22
CA ARG A 713 5.56 -2.67 3.14
C ARG A 713 5.35 -2.02 4.51
N THR A 714 4.85 -2.75 5.52
CA THR A 714 4.79 -2.22 6.90
C THR A 714 6.18 -1.93 7.49
N ASP A 715 7.18 -2.79 7.23
CA ASP A 715 8.54 -2.57 7.71
C ASP A 715 9.18 -1.36 7.00
N GLN A 716 9.01 -1.23 5.68
CA GLN A 716 9.46 -0.05 4.93
C GLN A 716 8.86 1.25 5.48
N LEU A 717 7.52 1.31 5.65
CA LEU A 717 6.83 2.50 6.17
C LEU A 717 7.26 2.84 7.61
N ARG A 718 7.54 1.83 8.45
CA ARG A 718 8.08 2.06 9.80
C ARG A 718 9.46 2.71 9.72
N ASP A 719 10.34 2.22 8.85
CA ASP A 719 11.71 2.71 8.72
C ASP A 719 11.75 4.12 8.09
N GLU A 720 10.90 4.40 7.09
CA GLU A 720 10.63 5.74 6.55
C GLU A 720 10.18 6.70 7.67
N PHE A 721 9.24 6.27 8.54
CA PHE A 721 8.75 7.08 9.66
C PHE A 721 9.81 7.30 10.75
N GLU A 722 10.66 6.31 11.04
CA GLU A 722 11.80 6.47 11.94
C GLU A 722 12.81 7.48 11.38
N GLU A 723 13.10 7.46 10.08
CA GLU A 723 14.00 8.44 9.47
C GLU A 723 13.42 9.85 9.55
N GLN A 724 12.12 10.03 9.26
CA GLN A 724 11.45 11.33 9.43
C GLN A 724 11.54 11.83 10.88
N GLU A 725 11.33 10.99 11.89
CA GLU A 725 11.48 11.37 13.30
C GLU A 725 12.93 11.61 13.74
N ARG A 726 13.93 11.01 13.06
CA ARG A 726 15.35 11.36 13.24
C ARG A 726 15.65 12.73 12.64
N ARG A 727 15.19 13.01 11.41
CA ARG A 727 15.32 14.33 10.75
C ARG A 727 14.64 15.44 11.57
N LYS A 728 13.40 15.24 12.04
CA LYS A 728 12.70 16.18 12.93
C LYS A 728 13.46 16.45 14.22
N ARG A 729 14.08 15.43 14.85
CA ARG A 729 14.91 15.62 16.05
C ARG A 729 16.17 16.43 15.76
N ALA A 730 16.90 16.13 14.68
CA ALA A 730 18.06 16.91 14.27
C ALA A 730 17.71 18.38 13.95
N TRP A 731 16.57 18.64 13.32
CA TRP A 731 16.07 19.99 13.09
C TRP A 731 15.69 20.71 14.39
N ARG A 732 14.97 20.06 15.32
CA ARG A 732 14.67 20.62 16.66
C ARG A 732 15.95 20.95 17.42
N GLU A 733 16.94 20.07 17.40
CA GLU A 733 18.23 20.28 18.05
C GLU A 733 18.99 21.46 17.41
N THR A 734 19.00 21.56 16.09
CA THR A 734 19.57 22.71 15.36
C THR A 734 18.89 24.02 15.76
N ILE A 735 17.55 24.10 15.70
CA ILE A 735 16.77 25.29 16.08
C ILE A 735 17.04 25.70 17.54
N ASN A 736 17.09 24.73 18.45
CA ASN A 736 17.35 24.98 19.87
C ASN A 736 18.81 25.38 20.17
N SER A 737 19.77 24.86 19.38
CA SER A 737 21.20 25.18 19.54
C SER A 737 21.54 26.62 19.18
N VAL A 738 20.82 27.21 18.21
CA VAL A 738 20.96 28.62 17.84
C VAL A 738 20.48 29.50 18.99
N ARG A 739 21.36 30.36 19.53
CA ARG A 739 21.07 31.22 20.69
C ARG A 739 20.53 32.59 20.26
N GLY A 740 19.24 32.84 20.50
CA GLY A 740 18.60 34.14 20.25
C GLY A 740 19.11 35.28 21.15
N ASN A 741 19.68 34.93 22.31
CA ASN A 741 20.26 35.87 23.28
C ASN A 741 21.80 35.95 23.23
N SER A 742 22.45 35.71 22.08
CA SER A 742 23.89 35.96 22.01
C SER A 742 24.18 37.46 22.17
N HIS A 743 25.24 37.76 22.92
CA HIS A 743 25.72 39.13 23.09
C HIS A 743 26.49 39.65 21.88
N ARG A 744 26.92 38.77 20.97
CA ARG A 744 27.71 39.09 19.77
C ARG A 744 26.85 39.05 18.51
N LEU A 745 26.91 40.13 17.74
CA LEU A 745 26.11 40.34 16.54
C LEU A 745 26.46 39.35 15.41
N GLN A 746 27.73 38.97 15.28
CA GLN A 746 28.15 37.96 14.30
C GLN A 746 27.60 36.56 14.60
N GLU A 747 27.45 36.20 15.89
CA GLU A 747 26.81 34.94 16.29
C GLU A 747 25.31 34.96 15.99
N LEU A 748 24.65 36.12 16.12
CA LEU A 748 23.25 36.31 15.74
C LEU A 748 23.05 36.18 14.23
N TYR A 749 23.88 36.81 13.39
CA TYR A 749 23.82 36.63 11.93
C TYR A 749 24.09 35.19 11.49
N ASN A 750 25.10 34.53 12.08
CA ASN A 750 25.35 33.11 11.81
C ASN A 750 24.16 32.23 12.22
N GLY A 751 23.52 32.54 13.35
CA GLY A 751 22.28 31.90 13.80
C GLY A 751 21.13 32.09 12.83
N GLN A 752 20.92 33.32 12.36
CA GLN A 752 19.89 33.67 11.36
C GLN A 752 20.11 32.89 10.05
N ALA A 753 21.34 32.86 9.53
CA ALA A 753 21.70 32.10 8.33
C ALA A 753 21.49 30.59 8.51
N THR A 754 21.87 30.04 9.67
CA THR A 754 21.67 28.62 10.00
C THR A 754 20.18 28.26 10.02
N LEU A 755 19.33 29.13 10.57
CA LEU A 755 17.87 28.91 10.59
C LEU A 755 17.25 29.06 9.19
N HIS A 756 17.69 30.02 8.38
CA HIS A 756 17.20 30.16 6.99
C HIS A 756 17.61 28.98 6.10
N ALA A 757 18.74 28.33 6.36
CA ALA A 757 19.16 27.11 5.65
C ALA A 757 18.27 25.88 5.95
N LEU A 758 17.40 25.93 6.96
CA LEU A 758 16.43 24.87 7.25
C LEU A 758 15.18 25.02 6.36
N THR A 759 15.22 24.36 5.21
CA THR A 759 14.07 24.18 4.30
C THR A 759 13.19 22.99 4.72
N ASP A 760 12.01 22.86 4.11
CA ASP A 760 11.15 21.66 4.16
C ASP A 760 10.70 21.18 5.56
N LEU A 761 10.78 22.08 6.54
CA LEU A 761 10.35 21.85 7.92
C LEU A 761 8.84 21.55 7.99
N PRO A 762 8.41 20.57 8.82
CA PRO A 762 7.02 20.45 9.28
C PRO A 762 6.52 21.71 10.00
N ASP A 763 5.21 21.94 10.02
CA ASP A 763 4.66 23.23 10.45
C ASP A 763 4.88 23.56 11.94
N ASP A 764 5.03 22.55 12.82
CA ASP A 764 5.45 22.76 14.20
C ASP A 764 6.89 23.30 14.27
N LEU A 765 7.78 22.78 13.43
CA LEU A 765 9.18 23.22 13.35
C LEU A 765 9.35 24.54 12.61
N LYS A 766 8.52 24.82 11.59
CA LYS A 766 8.47 26.15 10.96
C LYS A 766 8.16 27.22 12.01
N ARG A 767 7.09 27.03 12.79
CA ARG A 767 6.72 27.96 13.88
C ARG A 767 7.84 28.14 14.91
N ALA A 768 8.52 27.06 15.29
CA ALA A 768 9.66 27.14 16.21
C ALA A 768 10.86 27.90 15.62
N ARG A 769 11.22 27.63 14.35
CA ARG A 769 12.25 28.37 13.60
C ARG A 769 11.90 29.85 13.49
N ASP A 770 10.67 30.17 13.10
CA ASP A 770 10.23 31.53 12.82
C ASP A 770 10.15 32.37 14.10
N ALA A 771 9.68 31.79 15.22
CA ALA A 771 9.75 32.42 16.53
C ALA A 771 11.21 32.68 16.96
N ARG A 772 12.14 31.77 16.64
CA ARG A 772 13.57 31.93 16.94
C ARG A 772 14.26 32.97 16.05
N LEU A 773 13.87 33.06 14.78
CA LEU A 773 14.28 34.14 13.87
C LEU A 773 13.83 35.50 14.40
N GLN A 774 12.58 35.64 14.85
CA GLN A 774 12.07 36.88 15.45
C GLN A 774 12.84 37.30 16.72
N GLU A 775 13.24 36.34 17.56
CA GLU A 775 14.09 36.62 18.73
C GLU A 775 15.48 37.13 18.33
N ILE A 776 16.09 36.52 17.31
CA ILE A 776 17.39 36.93 16.75
C ILE A 776 17.30 38.32 16.12
N GLU A 777 16.29 38.57 15.28
CA GLU A 777 16.05 39.87 14.63
C GLU A 777 15.81 40.97 15.67
N LYS A 778 15.07 40.68 16.74
CA LYS A 778 14.92 41.61 17.86
C LYS A 778 16.27 41.90 18.54
N SER A 779 17.07 40.89 18.84
CA SER A 779 18.41 41.07 19.44
C SER A 779 19.36 41.84 18.52
N ILE A 780 19.29 41.65 17.20
CA ILE A 780 20.03 42.43 16.19
C ILE A 780 19.61 43.89 16.24
N ASN A 781 18.29 44.17 16.17
CA ASN A 781 17.73 45.51 16.21
C ASN A 781 18.04 46.24 17.53
N ASP A 782 17.98 45.54 18.67
CA ASP A 782 18.33 46.08 19.99
C ASP A 782 19.82 46.47 20.07
N ILE A 783 20.73 45.73 19.40
CA ILE A 783 22.14 46.11 19.28
C ILE A 783 22.30 47.36 18.41
N GLN A 784 21.68 47.37 17.22
CA GLN A 784 21.75 48.48 16.28
C GLN A 784 21.24 49.79 16.89
N GLN A 785 20.06 49.77 17.50
CA GLN A 785 19.51 50.94 18.20
C GLN A 785 20.37 51.39 19.39
N HIS A 786 21.09 50.49 20.05
CA HIS A 786 22.01 50.89 21.13
C HIS A 786 23.24 51.61 20.57
N VAL A 787 23.78 51.19 19.42
CA VAL A 787 24.84 51.93 18.69
C VAL A 787 24.35 53.31 18.28
N GLU A 788 23.15 53.42 17.70
CA GLU A 788 22.55 54.70 17.32
C GLU A 788 22.34 55.63 18.53
N ARG A 789 21.75 55.13 19.62
CA ARG A 789 21.53 55.92 20.86
C ARG A 789 22.84 56.38 21.49
N ALA A 790 23.89 55.55 21.46
CA ALA A 790 25.22 55.92 21.93
C ALA A 790 25.84 57.02 21.04
N SER A 791 25.64 56.98 19.72
CA SER A 791 26.05 58.09 18.83
C SER A 791 25.32 59.39 19.18
N HIS A 792 23.99 59.38 19.29
CA HIS A 792 23.23 60.59 19.62
C HIS A 792 23.57 61.14 21.01
N SER A 793 23.87 60.25 21.97
CA SER A 793 24.32 60.63 23.31
C SER A 793 25.73 61.21 23.31
N LEU A 794 26.59 60.80 22.36
CA LEU A 794 27.89 61.42 22.11
C LEU A 794 27.74 62.84 21.53
N ASP A 795 26.80 63.03 20.61
CA ASP A 795 26.48 64.35 20.04
C ASP A 795 25.90 65.33 21.08
N ALA A 796 25.19 64.82 22.09
CA ALA A 796 24.58 65.60 23.16
C ALA A 796 25.47 65.86 24.38
N ALA A 797 26.69 65.29 24.43
CA ALA A 797 27.55 65.34 25.61
C ALA A 797 28.15 66.73 25.84
N THR A 798 27.93 67.31 27.03
CA THR A 798 28.34 68.70 27.34
C THR A 798 29.62 68.83 28.15
N ASP A 799 30.19 67.72 28.65
CA ASP A 799 31.40 67.72 29.48
C ASP A 799 32.28 66.47 29.25
N PRO A 800 33.59 66.52 29.61
CA PRO A 800 34.52 65.40 29.42
C PRO A 800 34.13 64.10 30.14
N GLY A 801 33.38 64.19 31.24
CA GLY A 801 32.92 63.04 32.03
C GLY A 801 31.80 62.27 31.32
N GLN A 802 30.84 62.99 30.71
CA GLN A 802 29.82 62.42 29.85
C GLN A 802 30.45 61.73 28.62
N LEU A 803 31.42 62.40 27.96
CA LEU A 803 32.14 61.82 26.83
C LEU A 803 32.91 60.54 27.20
N GLN A 804 33.59 60.52 28.36
CA GLN A 804 34.26 59.31 28.85
C GLN A 804 33.26 58.16 29.09
N LYS A 805 32.09 58.45 29.69
CA LYS A 805 31.05 57.44 29.90
C LYS A 805 30.51 56.87 28.58
N GLN A 806 30.21 57.74 27.61
CA GLN A 806 29.73 57.32 26.29
C GLN A 806 30.77 56.52 25.51
N ARG A 807 32.04 56.92 25.59
CA ARG A 807 33.18 56.15 25.05
C ARG A 807 33.26 54.74 25.64
N ASP A 808 33.12 54.60 26.96
CA ASP A 808 33.21 53.29 27.62
C ASP A 808 31.97 52.40 27.34
N GLU A 809 30.81 53.01 27.06
CA GLU A 809 29.62 52.32 26.52
C GLU A 809 29.83 51.88 25.06
N LEU A 810 30.40 52.73 24.21
CA LEU A 810 30.78 52.39 22.82
C LEU A 810 31.85 51.28 22.76
N ILE A 811 32.82 51.24 23.67
CA ILE A 811 33.81 50.15 23.74
C ILE A 811 33.15 48.81 24.08
N LYS A 812 32.14 48.80 24.98
CA LYS A 812 31.34 47.59 25.24
C LYS A 812 30.54 47.18 24.00
N LEU A 813 29.96 48.14 23.28
CA LEU A 813 29.24 47.87 22.02
C LEU A 813 30.18 47.35 20.92
N ARG A 814 31.44 47.80 20.86
CA ARG A 814 32.42 47.29 19.91
C ARG A 814 32.65 45.79 20.07
N HIS A 815 32.83 45.31 21.30
CA HIS A 815 32.96 43.88 21.59
C HIS A 815 31.69 43.07 21.26
N ARG A 816 30.52 43.72 21.15
CA ARG A 816 29.28 43.10 20.67
C ARG A 816 29.16 43.13 19.14
N CYS A 817 29.80 44.07 18.47
CA CYS A 817 29.74 44.25 17.01
C CYS A 817 30.98 43.71 16.27
N GLU A 818 31.93 43.11 16.98
CA GLU A 818 33.16 42.49 16.46
C GLU A 818 32.89 41.61 15.23
N ASP A 819 33.73 41.77 14.19
CA ASP A 819 33.63 41.10 12.88
C ASP A 819 32.37 41.43 12.04
N THR A 820 31.61 42.49 12.39
CA THR A 820 30.42 42.92 11.62
C THR A 820 30.60 44.31 10.96
N PRO A 821 29.77 44.67 9.94
CA PRO A 821 29.80 46.01 9.35
C PRO A 821 29.59 47.15 10.35
N LEU A 822 28.87 46.91 11.45
CA LEU A 822 28.65 47.88 12.53
C LEU A 822 29.90 48.14 13.38
N GLU A 823 30.88 47.23 13.40
CA GLU A 823 32.13 47.46 14.14
C GLU A 823 32.85 48.72 13.65
N ARG A 824 32.87 48.94 12.33
CA ARG A 824 33.48 50.12 11.72
C ARG A 824 32.82 51.42 12.17
N VAL A 825 31.49 51.41 12.26
CA VAL A 825 30.68 52.54 12.72
C VAL A 825 30.96 52.82 14.19
N VAL A 826 30.95 51.79 15.04
CA VAL A 826 31.28 51.93 16.47
C VAL A 826 32.71 52.43 16.67
N ASN A 827 33.70 51.93 15.91
CA ASN A 827 35.08 52.40 15.97
C ASN A 827 35.19 53.90 15.62
N GLN A 828 34.49 54.36 14.57
CA GLN A 828 34.43 55.79 14.22
C GLN A 828 33.83 56.64 15.35
N HIS A 829 32.79 56.16 16.05
CA HIS A 829 32.23 56.86 17.20
C HIS A 829 33.18 56.87 18.41
N VAL A 830 33.95 55.81 18.65
CA VAL A 830 34.99 55.78 19.71
C VAL A 830 36.11 56.79 19.40
N GLU A 831 36.62 56.81 18.16
CA GLU A 831 37.64 57.77 17.73
C GLU A 831 37.13 59.22 17.85
N ARG A 832 35.88 59.46 17.45
CA ARG A 832 35.22 60.77 17.61
C ARG A 832 35.05 61.16 19.08
N ALA A 833 34.74 60.21 19.96
CA ALA A 833 34.63 60.44 21.40
C ALA A 833 35.97 60.84 22.02
N ASP A 834 37.06 60.15 21.65
CA ASP A 834 38.42 60.50 22.08
C ASP A 834 38.83 61.89 21.57
N ALA A 835 38.51 62.25 20.32
CA ALA A 835 38.79 63.57 19.77
C ALA A 835 38.01 64.70 20.47
N LEU A 836 36.69 64.55 20.64
CA LEU A 836 35.84 65.52 21.34
C LEU A 836 36.27 65.70 22.80
N LYS A 837 36.64 64.61 23.49
CA LYS A 837 37.10 64.66 24.87
C LYS A 837 38.40 65.44 24.98
N HIS A 838 39.37 65.18 24.11
CA HIS A 838 40.63 65.90 24.09
C HIS A 838 40.43 67.40 23.83
N PHE A 839 39.52 67.76 22.92
CA PHE A 839 39.15 69.15 22.63
C PHE A 839 38.51 69.85 23.85
N MET A 840 37.56 69.19 24.54
CA MET A 840 36.98 69.74 25.77
C MET A 840 38.01 69.88 26.90
N GLU A 841 38.90 68.90 27.09
CA GLU A 841 40.00 68.98 28.07
C GLU A 841 40.97 70.13 27.76
N GLN A 842 41.24 70.43 26.47
CA GLN A 842 42.01 71.61 26.06
C GLN A 842 41.27 72.90 26.42
N ILE A 843 39.98 73.02 26.10
CA ILE A 843 39.16 74.20 26.47
C ILE A 843 39.12 74.41 28.00
N GLU A 844 38.96 73.34 28.80
CA GLU A 844 39.01 73.45 30.26
C GLU A 844 40.38 73.88 30.78
N LYS A 845 41.46 73.41 30.14
CA LYS A 845 42.83 73.79 30.49
C LYS A 845 43.12 75.26 30.15
N GLU A 846 42.63 75.76 29.03
CA GLU A 846 42.74 77.18 28.64
C GLU A 846 41.80 78.09 29.45
N ARG A 847 40.66 77.57 29.94
CA ARG A 847 39.73 78.29 30.83
C ARG A 847 40.18 78.39 32.28
N LYS A 848 41.14 77.58 32.74
CA LYS A 848 41.76 77.78 34.07
C LYS A 848 42.79 78.90 33.95
N PRO A 849 42.54 80.11 34.49
CA PRO A 849 43.54 81.15 34.48
C PRO A 849 44.75 80.68 35.30
N GLU A 850 45.94 80.78 34.72
CA GLU A 850 47.15 80.91 35.53
C GLU A 850 47.01 82.22 36.32
N VAL A 851 46.78 82.05 37.62
CA VAL A 851 46.76 83.17 38.56
C VAL A 851 48.15 83.82 38.56
N ASP A 852 48.15 85.16 38.58
CA ASP A 852 49.32 86.04 38.63
C ASP A 852 50.14 86.26 37.33
N THR A 853 49.49 86.70 36.24
CA THR A 853 50.16 87.62 35.30
C THR A 853 49.21 88.65 34.66
N PRO A 854 49.30 89.95 35.01
CA PRO A 854 48.45 90.98 34.42
C PRO A 854 48.95 91.37 33.01
N GLY A 855 48.38 90.73 31.98
CA GLY A 855 48.65 91.08 30.57
C GLY A 855 48.10 90.13 29.49
N ALA A 856 47.75 88.88 29.82
CA ALA A 856 47.45 87.84 28.83
C ALA A 856 46.08 87.93 28.13
N SER A 857 45.20 88.83 28.55
CA SER A 857 43.75 88.74 28.31
C SER A 857 43.30 88.84 26.85
N GLN A 858 43.97 89.63 26.00
CA GLN A 858 43.56 89.78 24.60
C GLN A 858 44.06 88.65 23.68
N GLU A 859 45.20 88.04 23.98
CA GLU A 859 45.78 87.01 23.12
C GLU A 859 45.14 85.62 23.38
N GLN A 860 44.70 85.36 24.62
CA GLN A 860 43.88 84.17 24.93
C GLN A 860 42.50 84.22 24.25
N ILE A 861 41.81 85.38 24.26
CA ILE A 861 40.53 85.53 23.55
C ILE A 861 40.72 85.24 22.05
N LYS A 862 41.78 85.78 21.44
CA LYS A 862 42.07 85.59 20.01
C LYS A 862 42.43 84.15 19.62
N ARG A 863 42.95 83.34 20.57
CA ARG A 863 43.20 81.90 20.36
C ARG A 863 41.93 81.08 20.50
N LEU A 864 41.08 81.39 21.48
CA LEU A 864 39.76 80.75 21.63
C LEU A 864 38.85 81.04 20.43
N GLU A 865 38.91 82.24 19.85
CA GLU A 865 38.23 82.60 18.59
C GLU A 865 38.80 81.90 17.34
N GLN A 866 39.97 81.26 17.41
CA GLN A 866 40.57 80.46 16.33
C GLN A 866 40.39 78.95 16.53
N LEU A 867 39.85 78.52 17.66
CA LEU A 867 39.65 77.11 18.04
C LEU A 867 38.19 76.66 18.03
N GLY A 868 37.23 77.59 17.95
CA GLY A 868 35.80 77.32 17.73
C GLY A 868 35.42 77.25 16.26
#